data_AF-A0A8H6P396-F1
#
_entry.id   AF-A0A8H6P396-F1
#
_cell.length_a   1.000
_cell.length_b   1.000
_cell.length_c   1.000
_cell.angle_alpha   90.00
_cell.angle_beta   90.00
_cell.angle_gamma   90.00
#
_symmetry.space_group_name_H-M   'P 1'
#
loop_
_entity.id
_entity.type
_entity.pdbx_description
1 polymer ?
#
loop_
_entity_poly.entity_id
_entity_poly.type
_entity_poly.pdbx_seq_one_letter_code
_entity_poly.pdbx_strand_id
1 'polypeptide(L)'
;MRQSIRPPQPPKPDTEKEELRVQVSTLRYELENIKQERDLMTLRHEKELRDLQLKADADFRKAQAAESASHRANHKSETLAKELKEVQDQALNDKVGLERKLRGLQDEKQNLREELDESQAQLLDQERQHKHQINELETIRSSLQKTLEQLQNDLQNARNHLQAAQEKLSQRDMDVANLETENIRLKAEGADGETLSVLKRELSDQVAHIRNLETANREHTAELRHLRKVQKNVEVVEEQKKSLENQLQLMKEVESELNTLQIQKQILEDERSSWTSLLQENDEPAEFDSPEAVVKALLQERIGKATLVDRLGSIEAQFLEKDEIIKSLETERANLRQELEKLRAAGAAAGGATAESRIRARLERQRALAVKEVEYLRAQLETFDTEEVTMNAEQSQYDQRKSEQIANLEKLVDEYRAEVQKAHEELAKREAPQQDDTQARGLKRPLSPAESDAENERLSVLTRKNRTLQDSLSKSEQAAALLRKELEATKSQLKSLKAKSRTRILELRDNPTAEAEKLKFSTIATLRAENRDLLAQLQTNHADVKVVPVSTLESMKLELNEMEKVVADKEKRMRRLKEIWTAKSSEFREAVASLLGYKLDFLPNGRVRVTSMFHLSPAYRHGDASASSDSRGPGSMGNGEENSIIFDGENGTMKISGGPNSLFAMEIKHLIKFWVEERKDIPCFLAAMTLDFYDKTTRAARM
;
A
#
# COMPACT_ATOMS: atom_id res chain seq x y z
N MET A 1 94.74 75.76 -118.32
CA MET A 1 95.47 76.97 -118.79
C MET A 1 96.04 77.71 -117.59
N ARG A 2 97.26 78.24 -117.73
CA ARG A 2 97.86 79.27 -116.86
C ARG A 2 97.03 80.56 -116.85
N GLN A 3 97.26 81.37 -115.80
CA GLN A 3 97.20 82.84 -115.64
C GLN A 3 96.34 83.20 -114.42
N SER A 4 96.94 83.58 -113.28
CA SER A 4 97.53 84.89 -112.94
C SER A 4 96.50 86.03 -113.01
N ILE A 5 96.14 86.61 -111.85
CA ILE A 5 95.89 88.04 -111.58
C ILE A 5 95.76 88.24 -110.04
N ARG A 6 96.73 88.99 -109.50
CA ARG A 6 96.66 90.09 -108.49
C ARG A 6 95.76 90.01 -107.23
N PRO A 7 96.28 90.38 -106.03
CA PRO A 7 95.53 90.57 -104.79
C PRO A 7 95.00 92.01 -104.62
N PRO A 8 94.03 92.22 -103.71
CA PRO A 8 94.12 93.34 -102.77
C PRO A 8 93.72 92.99 -101.31
N GLN A 9 94.47 93.59 -100.38
CA GLN A 9 94.27 93.95 -98.96
C GLN A 9 93.23 93.23 -98.04
N PRO A 10 93.61 92.99 -96.76
CA PRO A 10 92.77 92.31 -95.76
C PRO A 10 91.79 93.26 -95.07
N PRO A 11 90.56 92.81 -94.75
CA PRO A 11 89.77 93.38 -93.67
C PRO A 11 89.91 92.53 -92.39
N LYS A 12 90.07 93.30 -91.30
CA LYS A 12 89.98 93.05 -89.85
C LYS A 12 89.40 91.70 -89.36
N PRO A 13 89.98 91.10 -88.29
CA PRO A 13 89.42 89.94 -87.60
C PRO A 13 88.18 90.32 -86.78
N ASP A 14 87.04 89.69 -87.09
CA ASP A 14 85.82 89.73 -86.28
C ASP A 14 86.00 88.83 -85.04
N THR A 15 86.45 89.38 -83.91
CA THR A 15 86.55 88.68 -82.62
C THR A 15 85.21 88.05 -82.19
N GLU A 16 84.09 88.63 -82.62
CA GLU A 16 82.73 88.13 -82.39
C GLU A 16 82.48 86.74 -83.03
N LYS A 17 83.09 86.42 -84.18
CA LYS A 17 82.92 85.11 -84.83
C LYS A 17 83.67 83.99 -84.12
N GLU A 18 84.78 84.30 -83.47
CA GLU A 18 85.54 83.33 -82.67
C GLU A 18 84.87 83.08 -81.33
N GLU A 19 84.36 84.13 -80.68
CA GLU A 19 83.54 84.00 -79.46
C GLU A 19 82.27 83.19 -79.70
N LEU A 20 81.56 83.41 -80.83
CA LEU A 20 80.40 82.60 -81.21
C LEU A 20 80.76 81.14 -81.49
N ARG A 21 81.95 80.84 -82.03
CA ARG A 21 82.39 79.44 -82.22
C ARG A 21 82.68 78.75 -80.90
N VAL A 22 83.29 79.45 -79.94
CA VAL A 22 83.53 78.95 -78.59
C VAL A 22 82.20 78.72 -77.85
N GLN A 23 81.24 79.65 -77.99
CA GLN A 23 79.88 79.48 -77.47
C GLN A 23 79.15 78.30 -78.12
N VAL A 24 79.28 78.10 -79.43
CA VAL A 24 78.70 76.94 -80.12
C VAL A 24 79.37 75.62 -79.70
N SER A 25 80.69 75.60 -79.47
CA SER A 25 81.37 74.39 -78.99
C SER A 25 81.03 74.06 -77.53
N THR A 26 80.88 75.08 -76.67
CA THR A 26 80.47 74.90 -75.26
C THR A 26 79.03 74.45 -75.18
N LEU A 27 78.10 75.09 -75.90
CA LEU A 27 76.70 74.64 -76.01
C LEU A 27 76.59 73.23 -76.61
N ARG A 28 77.44 72.86 -77.58
CA ARG A 28 77.48 71.48 -78.10
C ARG A 28 77.94 70.49 -77.04
N TYR A 29 78.97 70.83 -76.27
CA TYR A 29 79.44 69.99 -75.16
C TYR A 29 78.39 69.86 -74.06
N GLU A 30 77.72 70.95 -73.69
CA GLU A 30 76.62 70.93 -72.73
C GLU A 30 75.44 70.09 -73.22
N LEU A 31 75.07 70.22 -74.50
CA LEU A 31 74.00 69.42 -75.12
C LEU A 31 74.38 67.94 -75.19
N GLU A 32 75.64 67.62 -75.50
CA GLU A 32 76.16 66.25 -75.50
C GLU A 32 76.25 65.67 -74.08
N ASN A 33 76.64 66.46 -73.08
CA ASN A 33 76.62 66.07 -71.68
C ASN A 33 75.20 65.81 -71.19
N ILE A 34 74.24 66.69 -71.50
CA ILE A 34 72.81 66.49 -71.16
C ILE A 34 72.25 65.23 -71.85
N LYS A 35 72.66 64.95 -73.10
CA LYS A 35 72.29 63.70 -73.79
C LYS A 35 72.86 62.47 -73.08
N GLN A 36 74.14 62.49 -72.72
CA GLN A 36 74.78 61.41 -71.96
C GLN A 36 74.12 61.21 -70.59
N GLU A 37 73.79 62.29 -69.88
CA GLU A 37 73.05 62.24 -68.61
C GLU A 37 71.65 61.64 -68.79
N ARG A 38 70.94 62.03 -69.85
CA ARG A 38 69.64 61.46 -70.19
C ARG A 38 69.74 59.97 -70.51
N ASP A 39 70.75 59.55 -71.28
CA ASP A 39 70.98 58.15 -71.63
C ASP A 39 71.40 57.31 -70.41
N LEU A 40 72.17 57.89 -69.48
CA LEU A 40 72.47 57.25 -68.20
C LEU A 40 71.21 57.12 -67.33
N MET A 41 70.32 58.12 -67.34
CA MET A 41 69.06 58.06 -66.60
C MET A 41 68.10 57.04 -67.20
N THR A 42 68.00 56.92 -68.53
CA THR A 42 67.19 55.87 -69.18
C THR A 42 67.74 54.48 -68.86
N LEU A 43 69.06 54.28 -68.92
CA LEU A 43 69.68 53.00 -68.54
C LEU A 43 69.47 52.66 -67.05
N ARG A 44 69.51 53.65 -66.16
CA ARG A 44 69.18 53.46 -64.74
C ARG A 44 67.72 53.05 -64.55
N HIS A 45 66.80 53.75 -65.19
CA HIS A 45 65.37 53.39 -65.13
C HIS A 45 65.08 52.03 -65.77
N GLU A 46 65.73 51.66 -66.87
CA GLU A 46 65.61 50.33 -67.45
C GLU A 46 66.14 49.24 -66.50
N LYS A 47 67.26 49.50 -65.83
CA LYS A 47 67.80 48.59 -64.82
C LYS A 47 66.84 48.46 -63.63
N GLU A 48 66.32 49.58 -63.12
CA GLU A 48 65.32 49.60 -62.05
C GLU A 48 64.04 48.84 -62.44
N LEU A 49 63.56 49.02 -63.67
CA LEU A 49 62.40 48.29 -64.19
C LEU A 49 62.67 46.78 -64.28
N ARG A 50 63.85 46.36 -64.76
CA ARG A 50 64.23 44.93 -64.79
C ARG A 50 64.35 44.36 -63.37
N ASP A 51 64.96 45.10 -62.44
CA ASP A 51 65.11 44.67 -61.06
C ASP A 51 63.73 44.57 -60.36
N LEU A 52 62.80 45.47 -60.66
CA LEU A 52 61.42 45.41 -60.16
C LEU A 52 60.65 44.24 -60.78
N GLN A 53 60.81 43.97 -62.08
CA GLN A 53 60.21 42.81 -62.75
C GLN A 53 60.73 41.49 -62.16
N LEU A 54 62.05 41.36 -61.96
CA LEU A 54 62.64 40.16 -61.34
C LEU A 54 62.16 39.94 -59.90
N LYS A 55 61.99 41.03 -59.13
CA LYS A 55 61.40 40.95 -57.79
C LYS A 55 59.94 40.52 -57.84
N ALA A 56 59.13 41.09 -58.73
CA ALA A 56 57.73 40.72 -58.91
C ALA A 56 57.57 39.25 -59.33
N ASP A 57 58.39 38.76 -60.26
CA ASP A 57 58.39 37.36 -60.68
C ASP A 57 58.83 36.41 -59.55
N ALA A 58 59.83 36.79 -58.77
CA ALA A 58 60.28 36.02 -57.61
C ALA A 58 59.19 35.95 -56.53
N ASP A 59 58.50 37.06 -56.26
CA ASP A 59 57.42 37.11 -55.29
C ASP A 59 56.17 36.37 -55.79
N PHE A 60 55.84 36.43 -57.08
CA PHE A 60 54.78 35.62 -57.69
C PHE A 60 55.07 34.13 -57.56
N ARG A 61 56.30 33.68 -57.85
CA ARG A 61 56.69 32.27 -57.68
C ARG A 61 56.64 31.82 -56.23
N LYS A 62 57.05 32.67 -55.28
CA LYS A 62 56.91 32.39 -53.84
C LYS A 62 55.45 32.28 -53.44
N ALA A 63 54.59 33.18 -53.92
CA ALA A 63 53.15 33.15 -53.66
C ALA A 63 52.52 31.87 -54.22
N GLN A 64 52.82 31.49 -55.47
CA GLN A 64 52.34 30.25 -56.08
C GLN A 64 52.82 28.99 -55.33
N ALA A 65 54.08 28.99 -54.88
CA ALA A 65 54.61 27.89 -54.07
C ALA A 65 53.89 27.79 -52.73
N ALA A 66 53.65 28.91 -52.05
CA ALA A 66 52.90 28.99 -50.79
C ALA A 66 51.44 28.56 -50.96
N GLU A 67 50.78 28.97 -52.04
CA GLU A 67 49.41 28.58 -52.38
C GLU A 67 49.32 27.07 -52.66
N SER A 68 50.25 26.51 -53.44
CA SER A 68 50.30 25.06 -53.69
C SER A 68 50.55 24.25 -52.41
N ALA A 69 51.37 24.77 -51.49
CA ALA A 69 51.64 24.15 -50.20
C ALA A 69 50.40 24.22 -49.29
N SER A 70 49.70 25.36 -49.30
CA SER A 70 48.43 25.54 -48.60
C SER A 70 47.35 24.60 -49.13
N HIS A 71 47.19 24.46 -50.44
CA HIS A 71 46.25 23.50 -51.03
C HIS A 71 46.58 22.05 -50.65
N ARG A 72 47.86 21.66 -50.68
CA ARG A 72 48.27 20.31 -50.23
C ARG A 72 48.00 20.09 -48.74
N ALA A 73 48.22 21.10 -47.90
CA ALA A 73 47.93 21.04 -46.47
C ALA A 73 46.42 20.94 -46.21
N ASN A 74 45.63 21.77 -46.88
CA ASN A 74 44.17 21.74 -46.80
C ASN A 74 43.61 20.39 -47.25
N HIS A 75 44.08 19.87 -48.39
CA HIS A 75 43.64 18.56 -48.86
C HIS A 75 43.97 17.44 -47.88
N LYS A 76 45.18 17.43 -47.30
CA LYS A 76 45.54 16.47 -46.23
C LYS A 76 44.68 16.64 -44.98
N SER A 77 44.36 17.88 -44.59
CA SER A 77 43.48 18.13 -43.46
C SER A 77 42.04 17.65 -43.73
N GLU A 78 41.55 17.81 -44.97
CA GLU A 78 40.24 17.32 -45.40
C GLU A 78 40.18 15.79 -45.44
N THR A 79 41.24 15.11 -45.92
CA THR A 79 41.28 13.64 -45.92
C THR A 79 41.33 13.10 -44.49
N LEU A 80 42.17 13.67 -43.62
CA LEU A 80 42.23 13.27 -42.21
C LEU A 80 40.91 13.54 -41.48
N ALA A 81 40.23 14.65 -41.80
CA ALA A 81 38.92 14.96 -41.23
C ALA A 81 37.85 13.94 -41.69
N LYS A 82 37.90 13.49 -42.94
CA LYS A 82 37.01 12.42 -43.45
C LYS A 82 37.29 11.09 -42.78
N GLU A 83 38.55 10.67 -42.69
CA GLU A 83 38.94 9.43 -42.01
C GLU A 83 38.53 9.43 -40.53
N LEU A 84 38.74 10.55 -39.82
CA LEU A 84 38.28 10.70 -38.44
C LEU A 84 36.76 10.56 -38.32
N LYS A 85 36.02 11.15 -39.25
CA LYS A 85 34.56 11.04 -39.27
C LYS A 85 34.10 9.61 -39.55
N GLU A 86 34.71 8.92 -40.52
CA GLU A 86 34.39 7.53 -40.83
C GLU A 86 34.68 6.59 -39.65
N VAL A 87 35.81 6.78 -38.96
CA VAL A 87 36.13 6.01 -37.74
C VAL A 87 35.15 6.31 -36.61
N GLN A 88 34.74 7.58 -36.44
CA GLN A 88 33.71 7.95 -35.47
C GLN A 88 32.36 7.30 -35.80
N ASP A 89 31.94 7.34 -37.07
CA ASP A 89 30.68 6.74 -37.53
C ASP A 89 30.70 5.21 -37.36
N GLN A 90 31.82 4.55 -37.64
CA GLN A 90 32.00 3.12 -37.38
C GLN A 90 31.93 2.79 -35.88
N ALA A 91 32.62 3.55 -35.03
CA ALA A 91 32.58 3.35 -33.58
C ALA A 91 31.17 3.56 -33.00
N LEU A 92 30.41 4.54 -33.53
CA LEU A 92 29.02 4.77 -33.14
C LEU A 92 28.12 3.61 -33.59
N ASN A 93 28.28 3.10 -34.81
CA ASN A 93 27.52 1.95 -35.31
C ASN A 93 27.81 0.68 -34.50
N ASP A 94 29.08 0.42 -34.17
CA ASP A 94 29.48 -0.72 -33.34
C ASP A 94 28.93 -0.59 -31.92
N LYS A 95 28.99 0.61 -31.34
CA LYS A 95 28.39 0.90 -30.03
C LYS A 95 26.89 0.62 -30.04
N VAL A 96 26.15 1.11 -31.03
CA VAL A 96 24.71 0.85 -31.19
C VAL A 96 24.44 -0.64 -31.39
N GLY A 97 25.26 -1.35 -32.16
CA GLY A 97 25.16 -2.79 -32.34
C GLY A 97 25.36 -3.58 -31.05
N LEU A 98 26.35 -3.21 -30.24
CA LEU A 98 26.61 -3.80 -28.92
C LEU A 98 25.51 -3.46 -27.92
N GLU A 99 24.99 -2.24 -27.91
CA GLU A 99 23.85 -1.84 -27.06
C GLU A 99 22.59 -2.63 -27.41
N ARG A 100 22.30 -2.86 -28.70
CA ARG A 100 21.18 -3.72 -29.12
C ARG A 100 21.36 -5.16 -28.66
N LYS A 101 22.57 -5.73 -28.79
CA LYS A 101 22.87 -7.07 -28.28
C LYS A 101 22.76 -7.16 -26.76
N LEU A 102 23.22 -6.14 -26.05
CA LEU A 102 23.11 -6.05 -24.59
C LEU A 102 21.64 -6.02 -24.16
N ARG A 103 20.80 -5.21 -24.82
CA ARG A 103 19.35 -5.19 -24.57
C ARG A 103 18.71 -6.54 -24.89
N GLY A 104 19.00 -7.14 -26.05
CA GLY A 104 18.48 -8.46 -26.40
C GLY A 104 18.85 -9.53 -25.36
N LEU A 105 20.09 -9.56 -24.89
CA LEU A 105 20.52 -10.48 -23.83
C LEU A 105 19.89 -10.17 -22.47
N GLN A 106 19.58 -8.91 -22.18
CA GLN A 106 18.85 -8.51 -20.97
C GLN A 106 17.40 -8.97 -21.02
N ASP A 107 16.74 -8.81 -22.17
CA ASP A 107 15.36 -9.26 -22.42
C ASP A 107 15.28 -10.79 -22.35
N GLU A 108 16.20 -11.51 -23.00
CA GLU A 108 16.29 -12.98 -22.91
C GLU A 108 16.51 -13.45 -21.47
N LYS A 109 17.39 -12.76 -20.71
CA LYS A 109 17.62 -13.07 -19.30
C LYS A 109 16.38 -12.80 -18.45
N GLN A 110 15.62 -11.75 -18.76
CA GLN A 110 14.36 -11.46 -18.07
C GLN A 110 13.32 -12.54 -18.38
N ASN A 111 13.14 -12.90 -19.65
CA ASN A 111 12.21 -13.95 -20.07
C ASN A 111 12.55 -15.30 -19.42
N LEU A 112 13.83 -15.70 -19.40
CA LEU A 112 14.27 -16.93 -18.73
C LEU A 112 14.04 -16.90 -17.21
N ARG A 113 14.08 -15.71 -16.59
CA ARG A 113 13.73 -15.56 -15.16
C ARG A 113 12.22 -15.67 -14.94
N GLU A 114 11.42 -15.07 -15.80
CA GLU A 114 9.96 -15.18 -15.76
C GLU A 114 9.53 -16.64 -15.97
N GLU A 115 10.09 -17.36 -16.94
CA GLU A 115 9.86 -18.80 -17.15
C GLU A 115 10.30 -19.64 -15.93
N LEU A 116 11.44 -19.29 -15.31
CA LEU A 116 11.89 -19.96 -14.10
C LEU A 116 10.92 -19.74 -12.93
N ASP A 117 10.46 -18.51 -12.73
CA ASP A 117 9.53 -18.15 -11.66
C ASP A 117 8.15 -18.79 -11.90
N GLU A 118 7.67 -18.84 -13.15
CA GLU A 118 6.44 -19.55 -13.53
C GLU A 118 6.56 -21.06 -13.28
N SER A 119 7.67 -21.69 -13.67
CA SER A 119 7.88 -23.12 -13.43
C SER A 119 8.01 -23.45 -11.94
N GLN A 120 8.63 -22.56 -11.14
CA GLN A 120 8.68 -22.69 -9.68
C GLN A 120 7.29 -22.55 -9.05
N ALA A 121 6.48 -21.60 -9.51
CA ALA A 121 5.10 -21.43 -9.06
C ALA A 121 4.26 -22.69 -9.35
N GLN A 122 4.38 -23.25 -10.56
CA GLN A 122 3.72 -24.49 -10.94
C GLN A 122 4.15 -25.68 -10.06
N LEU A 123 5.45 -25.81 -9.77
CA LEU A 123 5.96 -26.85 -8.87
C LEU A 123 5.42 -26.69 -7.45
N LEU A 124 5.38 -25.47 -6.91
CA LEU A 124 4.83 -25.22 -5.58
C LEU A 124 3.33 -25.52 -5.50
N ASP A 125 2.57 -25.22 -6.55
CA ASP A 125 1.15 -25.56 -6.61
C ASP A 125 0.91 -27.07 -6.73
N GLN A 126 1.73 -27.78 -7.52
CA GLN A 126 1.71 -29.24 -7.56
C GLN A 126 2.09 -29.85 -6.20
N GLU A 127 3.11 -29.32 -5.51
CA GLU A 127 3.46 -29.76 -4.15
C GLU A 127 2.32 -29.55 -3.16
N ARG A 128 1.61 -28.41 -3.23
CA ARG A 128 0.43 -28.16 -2.39
C ARG A 128 -0.67 -29.16 -2.67
N GLN A 129 -0.97 -29.42 -3.95
CA GLN A 129 -1.96 -30.43 -4.35
C GLN A 129 -1.60 -31.82 -3.84
N HIS A 130 -0.35 -32.24 -3.98
CA HIS A 130 0.12 -33.52 -3.45
C HIS A 130 0.07 -33.58 -1.92
N LYS A 131 0.42 -32.50 -1.21
CA LYS A 131 0.26 -32.41 0.25
C LYS A 131 -1.20 -32.53 0.67
N HIS A 132 -2.13 -31.89 -0.05
CA HIS A 132 -3.56 -32.03 0.21
C HIS A 132 -4.02 -33.48 -0.02
N GLN A 133 -3.64 -34.10 -1.13
CA GLN A 133 -3.96 -35.51 -1.42
C GLN A 133 -3.39 -36.46 -0.35
N ILE A 134 -2.15 -36.23 0.10
CA ILE A 134 -1.53 -37.04 1.17
C ILE A 134 -2.31 -36.87 2.47
N ASN A 135 -2.64 -35.63 2.86
CA ASN A 135 -3.41 -35.39 4.08
C ASN A 135 -4.81 -36.02 4.01
N GLU A 136 -5.50 -35.94 2.86
CA GLU A 136 -6.77 -36.62 2.65
C GLU A 136 -6.64 -38.13 2.79
N LEU A 137 -5.64 -38.75 2.14
CA LEU A 137 -5.37 -40.18 2.28
C LEU A 137 -5.00 -40.58 3.71
N GLU A 138 -4.24 -39.75 4.44
CA GLU A 138 -3.90 -39.97 5.85
C GLU A 138 -5.14 -39.88 6.74
N THR A 139 -6.04 -38.93 6.51
CA THR A 139 -7.29 -38.84 7.27
C THR A 139 -8.18 -40.06 7.02
N ILE A 140 -8.29 -40.51 5.77
CA ILE A 140 -9.02 -41.73 5.41
C ILE A 140 -8.36 -42.96 6.03
N ARG A 141 -7.03 -43.07 6.00
CA ARG A 141 -6.30 -44.17 6.63
C ARG A 141 -6.54 -44.19 8.14
N SER A 142 -6.50 -43.02 8.79
CA SER A 142 -6.72 -42.89 10.23
C SER A 142 -8.15 -43.24 10.64
N SER A 143 -9.15 -42.87 9.83
CA SER A 143 -10.55 -43.20 10.09
C SER A 143 -10.78 -44.70 9.90
N LEU A 144 -10.24 -45.29 8.83
CA LEU A 144 -10.29 -46.75 8.61
C LEU A 144 -9.59 -47.51 9.74
N GLN A 145 -8.43 -47.06 10.21
CA GLN A 145 -7.75 -47.65 11.37
C GLN A 145 -8.61 -47.60 12.63
N LYS A 146 -9.24 -46.46 12.93
CA LYS A 146 -10.18 -46.35 14.07
C LYS A 146 -11.37 -47.28 13.93
N THR A 147 -11.95 -47.41 12.74
CA THR A 147 -13.07 -48.34 12.52
C THR A 147 -12.65 -49.80 12.69
N LEU A 148 -11.45 -50.18 12.26
CA LEU A 148 -10.91 -51.51 12.47
C LEU A 148 -10.66 -51.80 13.95
N GLU A 149 -10.10 -50.84 14.69
CA GLU A 149 -9.91 -50.95 16.14
C GLU A 149 -11.25 -51.07 16.89
N GLN A 150 -12.26 -50.29 16.50
CA GLN A 150 -13.61 -50.39 17.04
C GLN A 150 -14.22 -51.77 16.77
N LEU A 151 -14.14 -52.28 15.53
CA LEU A 151 -14.63 -53.61 15.19
C LEU A 151 -13.87 -54.72 15.93
N GLN A 152 -12.56 -54.58 16.12
CA GLN A 152 -11.76 -55.53 16.93
C GLN A 152 -12.20 -55.51 18.39
N ASN A 153 -12.44 -54.34 18.97
CA ASN A 153 -12.93 -54.19 20.34
C ASN A 153 -14.34 -54.77 20.49
N ASP A 154 -15.25 -54.51 19.55
CA ASP A 154 -16.61 -55.06 19.56
C ASP A 154 -16.59 -56.58 19.43
N LEU A 155 -15.72 -57.14 18.59
CA LEU A 155 -15.55 -58.58 18.44
C LEU A 155 -14.97 -59.20 19.72
N GLN A 156 -14.00 -58.56 20.36
CA GLN A 156 -13.45 -59.01 21.64
C GLN A 156 -14.50 -58.93 22.75
N ASN A 157 -15.28 -57.86 22.81
CA ASN A 157 -16.38 -57.71 23.74
C ASN A 157 -17.42 -58.82 23.51
N ALA A 158 -17.83 -59.07 22.27
CA ALA A 158 -18.77 -60.15 21.94
C ALA A 158 -18.23 -61.53 22.35
N ARG A 159 -16.93 -61.80 22.14
CA ARG A 159 -16.27 -63.03 22.62
C ARG A 159 -16.31 -63.14 24.15
N ASN A 160 -15.98 -62.07 24.86
CA ASN A 160 -16.01 -62.05 26.33
C ASN A 160 -17.44 -62.27 26.85
N HIS A 161 -18.44 -61.65 26.24
CA HIS A 161 -19.86 -61.86 26.60
C HIS A 161 -20.30 -63.29 26.33
N LEU A 162 -19.90 -63.87 25.19
CA LEU A 162 -20.22 -65.26 24.85
C LEU A 162 -19.56 -66.23 25.83
N GLN A 163 -18.29 -66.02 26.18
CA GLN A 163 -17.59 -66.83 27.18
C GLN A 163 -18.25 -66.72 28.57
N ALA A 164 -18.58 -65.51 29.02
CA ALA A 164 -19.28 -65.30 30.29
C ALA A 164 -20.69 -65.92 30.29
N ALA A 165 -21.40 -65.89 29.17
CA ALA A 165 -22.70 -66.56 29.03
C ALA A 165 -22.53 -68.09 29.09
N GLN A 166 -21.48 -68.63 28.47
CA GLN A 166 -21.18 -70.06 28.47
C GLN A 166 -20.75 -70.57 29.85
N GLU A 167 -19.98 -69.78 30.60
CA GLU A 167 -19.65 -70.04 32.01
C GLU A 167 -20.88 -69.97 32.92
N LYS A 168 -21.78 -69.00 32.71
CA LYS A 168 -23.05 -68.94 33.44
C LYS A 168 -23.96 -70.11 33.10
N LEU A 169 -23.98 -70.55 31.85
CA LEU A 169 -24.74 -71.72 31.43
C LEU A 169 -24.19 -72.98 32.10
N SER A 170 -22.88 -73.20 32.10
CA SER A 170 -22.28 -74.36 32.77
C SER A 170 -22.49 -74.35 34.28
N GLN A 171 -22.42 -73.17 34.92
CA GLN A 171 -22.79 -73.00 36.33
C GLN A 171 -24.26 -73.34 36.58
N ARG A 172 -25.18 -72.87 35.72
CA ARG A 172 -26.60 -73.20 35.82
C ARG A 172 -26.86 -74.69 35.60
N ASP A 173 -26.18 -75.33 34.67
CA ASP A 173 -26.30 -76.78 34.42
C ASP A 173 -25.78 -77.58 35.63
N MET A 174 -24.68 -77.14 36.24
CA MET A 174 -24.17 -77.71 37.50
C MET A 174 -25.15 -77.50 38.66
N ASP A 175 -25.71 -76.29 38.81
CA ASP A 175 -26.72 -75.96 39.82
C ASP A 175 -27.97 -76.83 39.62
N VAL A 176 -28.42 -77.02 38.38
CA VAL A 176 -29.57 -77.88 38.04
C VAL A 176 -29.25 -79.32 38.38
N ALA A 177 -28.08 -79.85 38.02
CA ALA A 177 -27.67 -81.20 38.41
C ALA A 177 -27.62 -81.38 39.94
N ASN A 178 -27.08 -80.39 40.66
CA ASN A 178 -27.05 -80.38 42.12
C ASN A 178 -28.47 -80.34 42.70
N LEU A 179 -29.34 -79.45 42.21
CA LEU A 179 -30.73 -79.35 42.63
C LEU A 179 -31.52 -80.61 42.26
N GLU A 180 -31.23 -81.29 41.15
CA GLU A 180 -31.85 -82.56 40.80
C GLU A 180 -31.44 -83.66 41.79
N THR A 181 -30.15 -83.76 42.14
CA THR A 181 -29.68 -84.71 43.17
C THR A 181 -30.24 -84.38 44.55
N GLU A 182 -30.35 -83.09 44.90
CA GLU A 182 -30.94 -82.66 46.16
C GLU A 182 -32.46 -82.80 46.17
N ASN A 183 -33.16 -82.64 45.04
CA ASN A 183 -34.59 -82.92 44.92
C ASN A 183 -34.85 -84.43 45.04
N ILE A 184 -33.96 -85.27 44.52
CA ILE A 184 -34.00 -86.72 44.75
C ILE A 184 -33.75 -87.03 46.24
N ARG A 185 -32.78 -86.35 46.89
CA ARG A 185 -32.49 -86.50 48.33
C ARG A 185 -33.66 -86.01 49.20
N LEU A 186 -34.21 -84.84 48.92
CA LEU A 186 -35.35 -84.23 49.63
C LEU A 186 -36.68 -84.92 49.33
N LYS A 187 -36.83 -85.61 48.19
CA LYS A 187 -37.95 -86.55 47.98
C LYS A 187 -37.76 -87.83 48.79
N ALA A 188 -36.53 -88.23 49.10
CA ALA A 188 -36.23 -89.34 49.99
C ALA A 188 -36.29 -88.94 51.49
N GLU A 189 -35.94 -87.70 51.84
CA GLU A 189 -36.01 -87.10 53.18
C GLU A 189 -37.35 -86.37 53.44
N GLY A 190 -38.21 -86.28 52.43
CA GLY A 190 -39.44 -85.50 52.41
C GLY A 190 -40.58 -86.18 53.16
N ALA A 191 -40.39 -86.40 54.46
CA ALA A 191 -41.45 -86.74 55.40
C ALA A 191 -41.50 -85.81 56.63
N ASP A 192 -40.75 -84.70 56.66
CA ASP A 192 -40.73 -83.80 57.82
C ASP A 192 -41.16 -82.36 57.49
N GLY A 193 -42.24 -81.91 58.13
CA GLY A 193 -42.90 -80.62 57.87
C GLY A 193 -42.15 -79.37 58.39
N GLU A 194 -41.12 -79.53 59.23
CA GLU A 194 -40.36 -78.40 59.80
C GLU A 194 -39.34 -77.82 58.83
N THR A 195 -38.67 -78.64 58.01
CA THR A 195 -37.72 -78.16 56.98
C THR A 195 -38.42 -77.34 55.90
N LEU A 196 -39.66 -77.72 55.55
CA LEU A 196 -40.54 -76.94 54.66
C LEU A 196 -40.88 -75.55 55.21
N SER A 197 -40.91 -75.38 56.53
CA SER A 197 -41.19 -74.08 57.14
C SER A 197 -39.97 -73.15 57.11
N VAL A 198 -38.77 -73.67 57.35
CA VAL A 198 -37.51 -72.92 57.29
C VAL A 198 -37.19 -72.53 55.84
N LEU A 199 -37.36 -73.45 54.89
CA LEU A 199 -37.22 -73.18 53.46
C LEU A 199 -38.18 -72.09 52.98
N LYS A 200 -39.43 -72.06 53.48
CA LYS A 200 -40.37 -70.98 53.16
C LYS A 200 -39.89 -69.62 53.67
N ARG A 201 -39.28 -69.56 54.86
CA ARG A 201 -38.75 -68.31 55.43
C ARG A 201 -37.54 -67.82 54.64
N GLU A 202 -36.57 -68.69 54.39
CA GLU A 202 -35.36 -68.32 53.64
C GLU A 202 -35.69 -67.95 52.19
N LEU A 203 -36.64 -68.64 51.56
CA LEU A 203 -37.14 -68.25 50.24
C LEU A 203 -37.83 -66.89 50.28
N SER A 204 -38.57 -66.56 51.34
CA SER A 204 -39.19 -65.25 51.49
C SER A 204 -38.15 -64.12 51.66
N ASP A 205 -37.06 -64.37 52.40
CA ASP A 205 -35.97 -63.42 52.60
C ASP A 205 -35.17 -63.22 51.30
N GLN A 206 -34.90 -64.29 50.56
CA GLN A 206 -34.27 -64.21 49.24
C GLN A 206 -35.16 -63.47 48.23
N VAL A 207 -36.47 -63.72 48.24
CA VAL A 207 -37.43 -62.97 47.39
C VAL A 207 -37.46 -61.48 47.77
N ALA A 208 -37.36 -61.14 49.07
CA ALA A 208 -37.27 -59.76 49.51
C ALA A 208 -35.95 -59.10 49.06
N HIS A 209 -34.83 -59.81 49.13
CA HIS A 209 -33.53 -59.33 48.66
C HIS A 209 -33.51 -59.14 47.14
N ILE A 210 -34.05 -60.09 46.38
CA ILE A 210 -34.21 -59.97 44.92
C ILE A 210 -35.08 -58.76 44.57
N ARG A 211 -36.18 -58.53 45.28
CA ARG A 211 -37.01 -57.32 45.09
C ARG A 211 -36.22 -56.04 45.35
N ASN A 212 -35.39 -56.00 46.40
CA ASN A 212 -34.56 -54.83 46.69
C ASN A 212 -33.47 -54.60 45.62
N LEU A 213 -32.86 -55.67 45.10
CA LEU A 213 -31.91 -55.60 43.99
C LEU A 213 -32.61 -55.17 42.69
N GLU A 214 -33.83 -55.65 42.44
CA GLU A 214 -34.65 -55.22 41.32
C GLU A 214 -35.02 -53.74 41.41
N THR A 215 -35.36 -53.23 42.60
CA THR A 215 -35.63 -51.80 42.79
C THR A 215 -34.38 -50.96 42.58
N ALA A 216 -33.24 -51.34 43.15
CA ALA A 216 -31.97 -50.63 42.94
C ALA A 216 -31.53 -50.65 41.46
N ASN A 217 -31.72 -51.78 40.78
CA ASN A 217 -31.39 -51.90 39.35
C ASN A 217 -32.36 -51.05 38.49
N ARG A 218 -33.64 -50.93 38.89
CA ARG A 218 -34.59 -49.99 38.27
C ARG A 218 -34.20 -48.53 38.49
N GLU A 219 -33.71 -48.17 39.68
CA GLU A 219 -33.21 -46.84 40.01
C GLU A 219 -31.95 -46.50 39.19
N HIS A 220 -30.94 -47.37 39.19
CA HIS A 220 -29.72 -47.16 38.39
C HIS A 220 -30.00 -47.13 36.89
N THR A 221 -30.91 -47.95 36.37
CA THR A 221 -31.30 -47.84 34.96
C THR A 221 -32.07 -46.55 34.67
N ALA A 222 -32.78 -45.98 35.63
CA ALA A 222 -33.42 -44.67 35.49
C ALA A 222 -32.38 -43.55 35.50
N GLU A 223 -31.38 -43.60 36.39
CA GLU A 223 -30.24 -42.68 36.45
C GLU A 223 -29.41 -42.73 35.17
N LEU A 224 -29.05 -43.92 34.67
CA LEU A 224 -28.36 -44.09 33.40
C LEU A 224 -29.18 -43.54 32.23
N ARG A 225 -30.50 -43.74 32.23
CA ARG A 225 -31.40 -43.13 31.23
C ARG A 225 -31.41 -41.61 31.34
N HIS A 226 -31.37 -41.05 32.55
CA HIS A 226 -31.29 -39.61 32.77
C HIS A 226 -29.95 -39.04 32.31
N LEU A 227 -28.82 -39.62 32.71
CA LEU A 227 -27.48 -39.21 32.30
C LEU A 227 -27.30 -39.30 30.78
N ARG A 228 -27.80 -40.35 30.12
CA ARG A 228 -27.79 -40.44 28.66
C ARG A 228 -28.62 -39.34 27.99
N LYS A 229 -29.73 -38.90 28.59
CA LYS A 229 -30.51 -37.76 28.08
C LYS A 229 -29.73 -36.45 28.25
N VAL A 230 -29.10 -36.24 29.41
CA VAL A 230 -28.26 -35.06 29.66
C VAL A 230 -27.08 -35.02 28.71
N GLN A 231 -26.38 -36.14 28.49
CA GLN A 231 -25.28 -36.23 27.53
C GLN A 231 -25.73 -35.85 26.11
N LYS A 232 -26.87 -36.38 25.64
CA LYS A 232 -27.45 -35.98 24.34
C LYS A 232 -27.75 -34.48 24.27
N ASN A 233 -28.26 -33.89 25.35
CA ASN A 233 -28.51 -32.45 25.40
C ASN A 233 -27.19 -31.66 25.35
N VAL A 234 -26.15 -32.12 26.05
CA VAL A 234 -24.82 -31.50 26.01
C VAL A 234 -24.21 -31.59 24.62
N GLU A 235 -24.28 -32.75 23.95
CA GLU A 235 -23.83 -32.93 22.56
C GLU A 235 -24.54 -31.96 21.61
N VAL A 236 -25.87 -31.82 21.73
CA VAL A 236 -26.64 -30.83 20.93
C VAL A 236 -26.19 -29.40 21.23
N VAL A 237 -25.90 -29.05 22.48
CA VAL A 237 -25.39 -27.73 22.86
C VAL A 237 -23.97 -27.51 22.32
N GLU A 238 -23.10 -28.52 22.33
CA GLU A 238 -21.76 -28.45 21.75
C GLU A 238 -21.80 -28.30 20.23
N GLU A 239 -22.71 -29.00 19.54
CA GLU A 239 -22.93 -28.82 18.10
C GLU A 239 -23.47 -27.42 17.78
N GLN A 240 -24.43 -26.93 18.57
CA GLN A 240 -24.92 -25.55 18.43
C GLN A 240 -23.82 -24.53 18.68
N LYS A 241 -22.97 -24.76 19.70
CA LYS A 241 -21.82 -23.91 19.99
C LYS A 241 -20.83 -23.90 18.83
N LYS A 242 -20.45 -25.07 18.30
CA LYS A 242 -19.58 -25.18 17.12
C LYS A 242 -20.19 -24.49 15.90
N SER A 243 -21.51 -24.63 15.69
CA SER A 243 -22.23 -23.95 14.62
C SER A 243 -22.19 -22.43 14.78
N LEU A 244 -22.41 -21.91 15.99
CA LEU A 244 -22.32 -20.48 16.30
C LEU A 244 -20.89 -19.95 16.19
N GLU A 245 -19.88 -20.72 16.61
CA GLU A 245 -18.46 -20.39 16.45
C GLU A 245 -18.08 -20.29 14.97
N ASN A 246 -18.53 -21.23 14.13
CA ASN A 246 -18.33 -21.18 12.68
C ASN A 246 -19.06 -19.98 12.04
N GLN A 247 -20.30 -19.69 12.46
CA GLN A 247 -21.02 -18.50 11.99
C GLN A 247 -20.29 -17.21 12.38
N LEU A 248 -19.70 -17.16 13.58
CA LEU A 248 -18.94 -16.00 14.06
C LEU A 248 -17.61 -15.85 13.31
N GLN A 249 -16.95 -16.95 12.94
CA GLN A 249 -15.78 -16.91 12.04
C GLN A 249 -16.17 -16.38 10.66
N LEU A 250 -17.27 -16.88 10.07
CA LEU A 250 -17.78 -16.38 8.80
C LEU A 250 -18.16 -14.89 8.87
N MET A 251 -18.80 -14.44 9.97
CA MET A 251 -19.09 -13.01 10.15
C MET A 251 -17.82 -12.17 10.22
N LYS A 252 -16.76 -12.65 10.89
CA LYS A 252 -15.47 -11.95 10.94
C LYS A 252 -14.79 -11.86 9.56
N GLU A 253 -14.89 -12.91 8.74
CA GLU A 253 -14.39 -12.89 7.37
C GLU A 253 -15.15 -11.84 6.54
N VAL A 254 -16.49 -11.82 6.62
CA VAL A 254 -17.33 -10.81 5.95
C VAL A 254 -17.04 -9.40 6.48
N GLU A 255 -16.81 -9.21 7.77
CA GLU A 255 -16.39 -7.90 8.32
C GLU A 255 -15.04 -7.45 7.75
N SER A 256 -14.10 -8.38 7.56
CA SER A 256 -12.81 -8.09 6.94
C SER A 256 -12.96 -7.70 5.48
N GLU A 257 -13.80 -8.40 4.72
CA GLU A 257 -14.14 -8.07 3.33
C GLU A 257 -14.90 -6.75 3.23
N LEU A 258 -15.82 -6.48 4.15
CA LEU A 258 -16.53 -5.20 4.21
C LEU A 258 -15.54 -4.06 4.45
N ASN A 259 -14.58 -4.23 5.36
CA ASN A 259 -13.56 -3.24 5.65
C ASN A 259 -12.66 -2.99 4.43
N THR A 260 -12.22 -4.04 3.72
CA THR A 260 -11.41 -3.87 2.49
C THR A 260 -12.21 -3.18 1.39
N LEU A 261 -13.48 -3.55 1.19
CA LEU A 261 -14.38 -2.88 0.25
C LEU A 261 -14.65 -1.42 0.64
N GLN A 262 -14.79 -1.13 1.94
CA GLN A 262 -14.98 0.24 2.42
C GLN A 262 -13.74 1.10 2.20
N ILE A 263 -12.53 0.55 2.39
CA ILE A 263 -11.27 1.23 2.05
C ILE A 263 -11.17 1.46 0.53
N GLN A 264 -11.44 0.44 -0.29
CA GLN A 264 -11.45 0.59 -1.75
C GLN A 264 -12.45 1.64 -2.22
N LYS A 265 -13.66 1.62 -1.65
CA LYS A 265 -14.69 2.63 -1.93
C LYS A 265 -14.20 4.02 -1.54
N GLN A 266 -13.56 4.18 -0.38
CA GLN A 266 -13.02 5.47 0.04
C GLN A 266 -11.92 5.94 -0.93
N ILE A 267 -11.01 5.06 -1.34
CA ILE A 267 -9.98 5.38 -2.35
C ILE A 267 -10.64 5.82 -3.66
N LEU A 268 -11.64 5.09 -4.16
CA LEU A 268 -12.36 5.46 -5.38
C LEU A 268 -13.17 6.74 -5.22
N GLU A 269 -13.73 7.02 -4.05
CA GLU A 269 -14.42 8.28 -3.75
C GLU A 269 -13.43 9.45 -3.66
N ASP A 270 -12.24 9.24 -3.09
CA ASP A 270 -11.16 10.22 -3.03
C ASP A 270 -10.61 10.50 -4.43
N GLU A 271 -10.37 9.46 -5.24
CA GLU A 271 -10.02 9.57 -6.66
C GLU A 271 -11.12 10.33 -7.42
N ARG A 272 -12.38 9.92 -7.30
CA ARG A 272 -13.50 10.63 -7.94
C ARG A 272 -13.55 12.07 -7.48
N SER A 273 -13.33 12.36 -6.20
CA SER A 273 -13.34 13.73 -5.68
C SER A 273 -12.19 14.57 -6.21
N SER A 274 -10.99 13.98 -6.36
CA SER A 274 -9.84 14.66 -6.95
C SER A 274 -10.04 14.94 -8.44
N TRP A 275 -10.58 13.98 -9.20
CA TRP A 275 -11.00 14.19 -10.59
C TRP A 275 -12.11 15.22 -10.68
N THR A 276 -13.13 15.14 -9.82
CA THR A 276 -14.24 16.10 -9.79
C THR A 276 -13.73 17.48 -9.43
N SER A 277 -12.75 17.63 -8.54
CA SER A 277 -12.12 18.93 -8.23
C SER A 277 -11.27 19.45 -9.37
N LEU A 278 -10.62 18.57 -10.13
CA LEU A 278 -9.86 18.95 -11.32
C LEU A 278 -10.77 19.33 -12.49
N LEU A 279 -12.00 18.79 -12.52
CA LEU A 279 -13.01 19.04 -13.55
C LEU A 279 -14.03 20.12 -13.15
N GLN A 280 -14.23 20.38 -11.85
CA GLN A 280 -15.07 21.48 -11.33
C GLN A 280 -14.21 22.74 -11.20
N GLU A 281 -14.00 23.38 -12.34
CA GLU A 281 -13.73 24.81 -12.37
C GLU A 281 -15.04 25.59 -12.15
N ASN A 282 -14.97 26.56 -11.24
CA ASN A 282 -16.06 27.45 -10.90
C ASN A 282 -16.36 28.39 -12.07
N ASP A 283 -17.53 28.30 -12.73
CA ASP A 283 -18.17 29.30 -13.62
C ASP A 283 -17.30 30.13 -14.61
N GLU A 284 -16.03 29.79 -14.82
CA GLU A 284 -15.09 30.33 -15.81
C GLU A 284 -14.90 29.30 -16.94
N PRO A 285 -14.61 29.73 -18.18
CA PRO A 285 -14.41 28.79 -19.28
C PRO A 285 -13.27 27.84 -18.94
N ALA A 286 -13.53 26.53 -19.04
CA ALA A 286 -12.60 25.47 -18.69
C ALA A 286 -11.20 25.77 -19.24
N GLU A 287 -10.19 25.84 -18.37
CA GLU A 287 -8.81 26.16 -18.73
C GLU A 287 -8.21 25.08 -19.66
N PHE A 288 -8.87 23.92 -19.75
CA PHE A 288 -8.54 22.80 -20.63
C PHE A 288 -9.77 22.26 -21.38
N ASP A 289 -9.78 22.42 -22.71
CA ASP A 289 -10.88 21.99 -23.59
C ASP A 289 -11.07 20.46 -23.71
N SER A 290 -10.13 19.64 -23.18
CA SER A 290 -10.17 18.18 -23.29
C SER A 290 -9.40 17.47 -22.16
N PRO A 291 -9.85 16.29 -21.70
CA PRO A 291 -9.10 15.44 -20.79
C PRO A 291 -7.68 15.11 -21.27
N GLU A 292 -7.45 15.07 -22.59
CA GLU A 292 -6.11 14.91 -23.16
C GLU A 292 -5.20 16.11 -22.87
N ALA A 293 -5.75 17.33 -22.83
CA ALA A 293 -5.02 18.54 -22.48
C ALA A 293 -4.62 18.57 -21.00
N VAL A 294 -5.48 18.07 -20.11
CA VAL A 294 -5.18 17.87 -18.69
C VAL A 294 -4.05 16.85 -18.49
N VAL A 295 -4.08 15.73 -19.22
CA VAL A 295 -3.00 14.73 -19.18
C VAL A 295 -1.68 15.29 -19.73
N LYS A 296 -1.73 16.08 -20.81
CA LYS A 296 -0.53 16.77 -21.34
C LYS A 296 0.04 17.79 -20.36
N ALA A 297 -0.82 18.60 -19.72
CA ALA A 297 -0.39 19.55 -18.68
C ALA A 297 0.20 18.82 -17.46
N LEU A 298 -0.40 17.72 -17.02
CA LEU A 298 0.12 16.90 -15.93
C LEU A 298 1.45 16.23 -16.29
N LEU A 299 1.63 15.76 -17.52
CA LEU A 299 2.91 15.24 -18.00
C LEU A 299 3.97 16.34 -18.06
N GLN A 300 3.61 17.52 -18.55
CA GLN A 300 4.50 18.68 -18.60
C GLN A 300 4.91 19.13 -17.19
N GLU A 301 4.00 19.12 -16.22
CA GLU A 301 4.29 19.37 -14.81
C GLU A 301 5.15 18.28 -14.18
N ARG A 302 4.92 17.00 -14.51
CA ARG A 302 5.77 15.90 -14.05
C ARG A 302 7.18 16.00 -14.60
N ILE A 303 7.34 16.34 -15.89
CA ILE A 303 8.63 16.60 -16.52
C ILE A 303 9.28 17.83 -15.88
N GLY A 304 8.52 18.91 -15.67
CA GLY A 304 8.99 20.11 -14.97
C GLY A 304 9.53 19.80 -13.57
N LYS A 305 8.78 19.04 -12.76
CA LYS A 305 9.22 18.59 -11.43
C LYS A 305 10.45 17.71 -11.50
N ALA A 306 10.53 16.75 -12.43
CA ALA A 306 11.72 15.93 -12.61
C ALA A 306 12.95 16.79 -12.95
N THR A 307 12.82 17.74 -13.88
CA THR A 307 13.93 18.65 -14.22
C THR A 307 14.34 19.57 -13.07
N LEU A 308 13.39 20.00 -12.22
CA LEU A 308 13.70 20.77 -11.02
C LEU A 308 14.42 19.93 -9.96
N VAL A 309 14.04 18.66 -9.80
CA VAL A 309 14.74 17.71 -8.92
C VAL A 309 16.16 17.45 -9.43
N ASP A 310 16.35 17.26 -10.74
CA ASP A 310 17.68 17.09 -11.35
C ASP A 310 18.56 18.33 -11.14
N ARG A 311 17.99 19.54 -11.28
CA ARG A 311 18.69 20.80 -10.97
C ARG A 311 19.02 20.94 -9.49
N LEU A 312 18.12 20.53 -8.60
CA LEU A 312 18.37 20.50 -7.16
C LEU A 312 19.53 19.54 -6.86
N GLY A 313 19.53 18.34 -7.42
CA GLY A 313 20.64 17.39 -7.28
C GLY A 313 21.97 17.94 -7.81
N SER A 314 21.97 18.68 -8.92
CA SER A 314 23.20 19.32 -9.43
C SER A 314 23.69 20.44 -8.51
N ILE A 315 22.77 21.24 -7.94
CA ILE A 315 23.11 22.30 -7.00
C ILE A 315 23.63 21.72 -5.68
N GLU A 316 23.01 20.65 -5.18
CA GLU A 316 23.47 19.91 -4.00
C GLU A 316 24.86 19.33 -4.22
N ALA A 317 25.14 18.74 -5.38
CA ALA A 317 26.48 18.28 -5.74
C ALA A 317 27.51 19.42 -5.78
N GLN A 318 27.17 20.57 -6.38
CA GLN A 318 28.02 21.76 -6.37
C GLN A 318 28.24 22.33 -4.95
N PHE A 319 27.24 22.22 -4.07
CA PHE A 319 27.37 22.65 -2.68
C PHE A 319 28.32 21.72 -1.91
N LEU A 320 28.21 20.41 -2.10
CA LEU A 320 29.14 19.43 -1.51
C LEU A 320 30.57 19.64 -2.00
N GLU A 321 30.78 19.88 -3.30
CA GLU A 321 32.10 20.21 -3.85
C GLU A 321 32.67 21.49 -3.22
N LYS A 322 31.87 22.55 -3.09
CA LYS A 322 32.28 23.79 -2.42
C LYS A 322 32.58 23.58 -0.94
N ASP A 323 31.81 22.78 -0.23
CA ASP A 323 32.05 22.44 1.17
C ASP A 323 33.34 21.64 1.35
N GLU A 324 33.66 20.73 0.43
CA GLU A 324 34.95 20.02 0.43
C GLU A 324 36.12 20.98 0.18
N ILE A 325 35.98 21.93 -0.75
CA ILE A 325 36.97 22.99 -0.97
C ILE A 325 37.11 23.90 0.26
N ILE A 326 36.00 24.27 0.91
CA ILE A 326 36.05 25.07 2.13
C ILE A 326 36.78 24.30 3.23
N LYS A 327 36.49 23.01 3.40
CA LYS A 327 37.19 22.16 4.38
C LYS A 327 38.68 22.03 4.07
N SER A 328 39.08 21.87 2.81
CA SER A 328 40.51 21.82 2.45
C SER A 328 41.20 23.15 2.70
N LEU A 329 40.57 24.28 2.36
CA LEU A 329 41.10 25.61 2.65
C LEU A 329 41.15 25.90 4.17
N GLU A 330 40.20 25.39 4.95
CA GLU A 330 40.21 25.51 6.41
C GLU A 330 41.34 24.68 7.04
N THR A 331 41.61 23.48 6.53
CA THR A 331 42.74 22.66 7.00
C THR A 331 44.07 23.28 6.59
N GLU A 332 44.21 23.79 5.37
CA GLU A 332 45.38 24.56 4.94
C GLU A 332 45.58 25.81 5.80
N ARG A 333 44.52 26.56 6.10
CA ARG A 333 44.58 27.72 7.00
C ARG A 333 45.01 27.34 8.41
N ALA A 334 44.54 26.19 8.92
CA ALA A 334 44.96 25.67 10.22
C ALA A 334 46.45 25.28 10.21
N ASN A 335 46.91 24.60 9.16
CA ASN A 335 48.32 24.21 8.99
C ASN A 335 49.23 25.43 8.90
N LEU A 336 48.89 26.42 8.07
CA LEU A 336 49.64 27.68 7.96
C LEU A 336 49.67 28.46 9.27
N ARG A 337 48.58 28.44 10.04
CA ARG A 337 48.57 29.04 11.39
C ARG A 337 49.51 28.33 12.35
N GLN A 338 49.52 27.00 12.35
CA GLN A 338 50.46 26.21 13.14
C GLN A 338 51.91 26.46 12.72
N GLU A 339 52.19 26.61 11.42
CA GLU A 339 53.51 26.97 10.91
C GLU A 339 53.92 28.39 11.34
N LEU A 340 53.01 29.37 11.27
CA LEU A 340 53.26 30.73 11.76
C LEU A 340 53.48 30.76 13.27
N GLU A 341 52.77 29.94 14.05
CA GLU A 341 53.03 29.78 15.48
C GLU A 341 54.38 29.12 15.75
N LYS A 342 54.76 28.09 15.00
CA LYS A 342 56.08 27.47 15.10
C LYS A 342 57.19 28.46 14.75
N LEU A 343 57.03 29.26 13.70
CA LEU A 343 57.98 30.30 13.31
C LEU A 343 58.04 31.44 14.33
N ARG A 344 56.89 31.86 14.91
CA ARG A 344 56.87 32.83 16.01
C ARG A 344 57.53 32.29 17.26
N ALA A 345 57.27 31.04 17.63
CA ALA A 345 57.90 30.38 18.77
C ALA A 345 59.41 30.22 18.55
N ALA A 346 59.85 29.88 17.32
CA ALA A 346 61.25 29.82 16.94
C ALA A 346 61.93 31.20 16.97
N GLY A 347 61.25 32.25 16.49
CA GLY A 347 61.72 33.64 16.57
C GLY A 347 61.78 34.19 18.00
N ALA A 348 60.86 33.74 18.87
CA ALA A 348 60.88 34.04 20.30
C ALA A 348 62.01 33.31 21.04
N ALA A 349 62.27 32.04 20.68
CA ALA A 349 63.38 31.25 21.24
C ALA A 349 64.76 31.76 20.79
N ALA A 350 64.87 32.38 19.61
CA ALA A 350 66.11 32.99 19.10
C ALA A 350 66.41 34.40 19.64
N GLY A 351 65.63 34.93 20.60
CA GLY A 351 65.90 36.20 21.28
C GLY A 351 65.52 37.48 20.50
N GLY A 352 64.95 37.36 19.29
CA GLY A 352 64.66 38.48 18.39
C GLY A 352 63.72 39.55 18.95
N ALA A 353 62.68 39.16 19.72
CA ALA A 353 61.71 40.11 20.29
C ALA A 353 62.33 41.09 21.30
N THR A 354 63.37 40.68 22.02
CA THR A 354 64.09 41.56 22.95
C THR A 354 65.13 42.44 22.26
N ALA A 355 65.69 41.97 21.14
CA ALA A 355 66.60 42.75 20.30
C ALA A 355 65.86 43.85 19.53
N GLU A 356 64.71 43.56 18.92
CA GLU A 356 63.90 44.54 18.18
C GLU A 356 63.34 45.64 19.10
N SER A 357 62.90 45.28 20.30
CA SER A 357 62.44 46.25 21.32
C SER A 357 63.55 47.22 21.73
N ARG A 358 64.79 46.75 21.92
CA ARG A 358 65.95 47.60 22.23
C ARG A 358 66.36 48.50 21.06
N ILE A 359 66.27 48.01 19.82
CA ILE A 359 66.58 48.79 18.62
C ILE A 359 65.55 49.90 18.43
N ARG A 360 64.26 49.63 18.64
CA ARG A 360 63.19 50.65 18.59
C ARG A 360 63.38 51.73 19.65
N ALA A 361 63.66 51.35 20.89
CA ALA A 361 63.92 52.33 21.96
C ALA A 361 65.18 53.18 21.70
N ARG A 362 66.19 52.63 21.01
CA ARG A 362 67.40 53.37 20.62
C ARG A 362 67.13 54.36 19.48
N LEU A 363 66.35 53.95 18.47
CA LEU A 363 65.93 54.82 17.37
C LEU A 363 65.02 55.95 17.84
N GLU A 364 64.14 55.68 18.81
CA GLU A 364 63.24 56.69 19.37
C GLU A 364 63.99 57.75 20.18
N ARG A 365 65.02 57.33 20.95
CA ARG A 365 65.94 58.28 21.60
C ARG A 365 66.78 59.09 20.60
N GLN A 366 67.24 58.47 19.52
CA GLN A 366 67.96 59.18 18.46
C GLN A 366 67.08 60.21 17.75
N ARG A 367 65.81 59.88 17.48
CA ARG A 367 64.83 60.81 16.94
C ARG A 367 64.59 61.99 17.87
N ALA A 368 64.44 61.74 19.17
CA ALA A 368 64.25 62.79 20.17
C ALA A 368 65.47 63.73 20.29
N LEU A 369 66.69 63.19 20.16
CA LEU A 369 67.91 64.00 20.16
C LEU A 369 68.04 64.84 18.89
N ALA A 370 67.74 64.27 17.72
CA ALA A 370 67.78 65.01 16.45
C ALA A 370 66.74 66.15 16.41
N VAL A 371 65.55 65.95 16.99
CA VAL A 371 64.54 67.03 17.10
C VAL A 371 65.05 68.17 17.98
N LYS A 372 65.71 67.87 19.11
CA LYS A 372 66.30 68.89 19.99
C LYS A 372 67.49 69.61 19.35
N GLU A 373 68.31 68.92 18.55
CA GLU A 373 69.39 69.55 17.78
C GLU A 373 68.82 70.49 16.70
N VAL A 374 67.73 70.11 16.03
CA VAL A 374 67.05 70.99 15.07
C VAL A 374 66.45 72.22 15.76
N GLU A 375 65.83 72.06 16.94
CA GLU A 375 65.33 73.18 17.73
C GLU A 375 66.47 74.11 18.19
N TYR A 376 67.61 73.55 18.60
CA TYR A 376 68.80 74.31 18.97
C TYR A 376 69.41 75.08 17.78
N LEU A 377 69.49 74.45 16.60
CA LEU A 377 69.97 75.11 15.38
C LEU A 377 69.02 76.22 14.90
N ARG A 378 67.70 76.03 15.06
CA ARG A 378 66.70 77.07 14.80
C ARG A 378 66.89 78.27 15.73
N ALA A 379 67.11 78.04 17.03
CA ALA A 379 67.40 79.12 17.98
C ALA A 379 68.71 79.85 17.68
N GLN A 380 69.74 79.14 17.20
CA GLN A 380 70.99 79.78 16.75
C GLN A 380 70.80 80.65 15.51
N LEU A 381 70.01 80.20 14.54
CA LEU A 381 69.67 81.02 13.37
C LEU A 381 68.86 82.26 13.77
N GLU A 382 67.91 82.12 14.69
CA GLU A 382 67.15 83.25 15.22
C GLU A 382 68.06 84.26 15.94
N THR A 383 69.08 83.80 16.68
CA THR A 383 70.08 84.71 17.27
C THR A 383 70.93 85.41 16.21
N PHE A 384 71.33 84.73 15.13
CA PHE A 384 72.07 85.37 14.03
C PHE A 384 71.22 86.38 13.28
N ASP A 385 69.93 86.09 13.07
CA ASP A 385 68.99 87.06 12.49
C ASP A 385 68.83 88.29 13.39
N THR A 386 68.79 88.12 14.72
CA THR A 386 68.74 89.26 15.66
C THR A 386 70.08 90.03 15.73
N GLU A 387 71.22 89.35 15.59
CA GLU A 387 72.54 89.98 15.56
C GLU A 387 72.77 90.74 14.24
N GLU A 388 72.34 90.21 13.09
CA GLU A 388 72.40 90.92 11.80
C GLU A 388 71.49 92.16 11.79
N VAL A 389 70.30 92.07 12.39
CA VAL A 389 69.38 93.22 12.53
C VAL A 389 69.95 94.32 13.43
N THR A 390 70.77 93.96 14.43
CA THR A 390 71.34 94.93 15.38
C THR A 390 72.70 95.49 14.96
N MET A 391 73.48 94.79 14.13
CA MET A 391 74.82 95.20 13.71
C MET A 391 74.89 95.84 12.30
N ASN A 392 73.88 95.68 11.44
CA ASN A 392 73.86 96.22 10.06
C ASN A 392 72.72 97.23 9.81
N ALA A 393 72.64 98.30 10.62
CA ALA A 393 71.61 99.34 10.45
C ALA A 393 71.85 100.32 9.27
N GLU A 394 73.06 100.37 8.69
CA GLU A 394 73.44 101.39 7.69
C GLU A 394 73.67 100.86 6.26
N GLN A 395 73.50 99.55 6.00
CA GLN A 395 73.49 99.00 4.64
C GLN A 395 72.17 98.28 4.38
N SER A 396 71.28 98.97 3.67
CA SER A 396 69.97 98.46 3.24
C SER A 396 70.12 97.29 2.27
N GLN A 397 70.21 96.07 2.80
CA GLN A 397 69.66 94.86 2.20
C GLN A 397 69.49 93.76 3.26
N TYR A 398 68.95 94.13 4.44
CA TYR A 398 68.15 93.17 5.19
C TYR A 398 66.92 92.89 4.32
N ASP A 399 66.89 91.74 3.65
CA ASP A 399 65.72 91.29 2.91
C ASP A 399 64.64 90.91 3.93
N GLN A 400 64.05 91.91 4.57
CA GLN A 400 62.85 91.82 5.42
C GLN A 400 61.80 90.94 4.75
N ARG A 401 61.67 91.04 3.42
CA ARG A 401 60.79 90.21 2.62
C ARG A 401 61.20 88.74 2.56
N LYS A 402 62.49 88.43 2.51
CA LYS A 402 62.96 87.03 2.56
C LYS A 402 62.90 86.47 3.96
N SER A 403 63.22 87.23 5.01
CA SER A 403 63.04 86.77 6.39
C SER A 403 61.56 86.59 6.74
N GLU A 404 60.67 87.49 6.29
CA GLU A 404 59.22 87.31 6.38
C GLU A 404 58.73 86.12 5.54
N GLN A 405 59.29 85.90 4.35
CA GLN A 405 58.93 84.75 3.51
C GLN A 405 59.42 83.43 4.12
N ILE A 406 60.62 83.42 4.71
CA ILE A 406 61.15 82.26 5.44
C ILE A 406 60.32 82.02 6.69
N ALA A 407 60.01 83.04 7.48
CA ALA A 407 59.13 82.92 8.65
C ALA A 407 57.72 82.44 8.27
N ASN A 408 57.18 82.87 7.12
CA ASN A 408 55.90 82.39 6.60
C ASN A 408 55.99 80.95 6.09
N LEU A 409 57.11 80.55 5.47
CA LEU A 409 57.35 79.15 5.06
C LEU A 409 57.57 78.25 6.28
N GLU A 410 58.24 78.72 7.32
CA GLU A 410 58.42 78.01 8.58
C GLU A 410 57.11 77.85 9.33
N LYS A 411 56.29 78.91 9.42
CA LYS A 411 54.92 78.83 9.92
C LYS A 411 54.10 77.84 9.12
N LEU A 412 54.18 77.85 7.79
CA LEU A 412 53.45 76.91 6.95
C LEU A 412 53.95 75.47 7.14
N VAL A 413 55.25 75.25 7.33
CA VAL A 413 55.84 73.93 7.63
C VAL A 413 55.44 73.46 9.03
N ASP A 414 55.40 74.35 10.01
CA ASP A 414 54.97 74.02 11.37
C ASP A 414 53.45 73.82 11.44
N GLU A 415 52.66 74.55 10.65
CA GLU A 415 51.23 74.31 10.41
C GLU A 415 51.01 72.95 9.74
N TYR A 416 51.78 72.62 8.68
CA TYR A 416 51.70 71.28 8.07
C TYR A 416 52.16 70.17 9.02
N ARG A 417 53.16 70.42 9.88
CA ARG A 417 53.57 69.45 10.91
C ARG A 417 52.51 69.30 11.99
N ALA A 418 51.88 70.39 12.41
CA ALA A 418 50.76 70.37 13.35
C ALA A 418 49.51 69.75 12.74
N GLU A 419 49.26 69.93 11.44
CA GLU A 419 48.20 69.25 10.70
C GLU A 419 48.51 67.77 10.49
N VAL A 420 49.77 67.39 10.26
CA VAL A 420 50.18 65.99 10.21
C VAL A 420 50.11 65.36 11.60
N GLN A 421 50.48 66.07 12.67
CA GLN A 421 50.28 65.61 14.05
C GLN A 421 48.80 65.56 14.42
N LYS A 422 47.98 66.56 14.06
CA LYS A 422 46.52 66.53 14.23
C LYS A 422 45.89 65.43 13.40
N ALA A 423 46.32 65.20 12.17
CA ALA A 423 45.86 64.09 11.34
C ALA A 423 46.30 62.75 11.93
N HIS A 424 47.49 62.66 12.53
CA HIS A 424 47.93 61.49 13.26
C HIS A 424 47.18 61.30 14.58
N GLU A 425 46.84 62.36 15.30
CA GLU A 425 46.03 62.33 16.51
C GLU A 425 44.56 62.07 16.18
N GLU A 426 44.04 62.52 15.04
CA GLU A 426 42.70 62.23 14.53
C GLU A 426 42.64 60.82 13.97
N LEU A 427 43.72 60.31 13.35
CA LEU A 427 43.87 58.90 13.02
C LEU A 427 43.97 58.06 14.30
N ALA A 428 44.70 58.52 15.33
CA ALA A 428 44.79 57.83 16.61
C ALA A 428 43.47 57.91 17.41
N LYS A 429 42.72 59.01 17.31
CA LYS A 429 41.38 59.18 17.89
C LYS A 429 40.30 58.45 17.11
N ARG A 430 40.47 58.25 15.79
CA ARG A 430 39.67 57.32 14.98
C ARG A 430 40.05 55.85 15.21
N GLU A 431 41.30 55.57 15.62
CA GLU A 431 41.75 54.25 16.05
C GLU A 431 41.39 53.96 17.53
N ALA A 432 41.10 54.97 18.35
CA ALA A 432 40.46 54.82 19.65
C ALA A 432 38.93 54.65 19.46
N PRO A 433 38.27 53.72 20.16
CA PRO A 433 36.91 53.32 19.84
C PRO A 433 35.90 54.39 20.27
N GLN A 434 35.53 55.29 19.36
CA GLN A 434 34.28 56.02 19.48
C GLN A 434 33.12 55.08 19.16
N GLN A 435 32.33 54.78 20.19
CA GLN A 435 30.98 54.25 20.07
C GLN A 435 30.16 55.29 19.31
N ASP A 436 29.68 54.96 18.10
CA ASP A 436 28.44 55.53 17.60
C ASP A 436 27.79 54.62 16.57
N ASP A 437 26.50 54.42 16.81
CA ASP A 437 25.55 53.65 16.03
C ASP A 437 25.50 54.12 14.58
N THR A 438 25.89 53.28 13.63
CA THR A 438 25.08 52.93 12.44
C THR A 438 25.85 52.01 11.51
N GLN A 439 25.10 51.10 10.89
CA GLN A 439 25.54 49.91 10.19
C GLN A 439 26.29 50.20 8.89
N ALA A 440 27.49 49.62 8.69
CA ALA A 440 27.89 48.96 7.44
C ALA A 440 29.24 48.21 7.62
N ARG A 441 29.22 46.91 7.31
CA ARG A 441 30.33 45.96 7.36
C ARG A 441 31.41 46.25 6.31
N GLY A 442 32.70 46.11 6.66
CA GLY A 442 33.79 46.04 5.67
C GLY A 442 35.24 45.98 6.16
N LEU A 443 35.64 44.87 6.82
CA LEU A 443 36.97 44.22 6.76
C LEU A 443 38.25 44.88 7.39
N LYS A 444 38.67 44.27 8.52
CA LYS A 444 40.05 43.83 8.94
C LYS A 444 40.92 44.72 9.89
N ARG A 445 40.90 44.36 11.20
CA ARG A 445 42.09 44.01 12.04
C ARG A 445 41.73 42.80 12.93
N PRO A 446 42.69 41.95 13.35
CA PRO A 446 42.40 40.79 14.18
C PRO A 446 42.03 41.23 15.60
N LEU A 447 40.90 40.72 16.09
CA LEU A 447 40.48 40.87 17.49
C LEU A 447 41.51 40.26 18.44
N SER A 448 41.66 40.88 19.61
CA SER A 448 42.33 40.28 20.76
C SER A 448 41.71 38.89 21.07
N PRO A 449 42.48 37.86 21.45
CA PRO A 449 41.96 36.52 21.72
C PRO A 449 40.74 36.49 22.68
N ALA A 450 40.71 37.38 23.67
CA ALA A 450 39.61 37.46 24.64
C ALA A 450 38.30 38.03 24.06
N GLU A 451 38.38 38.96 23.10
CA GLU A 451 37.20 39.51 22.42
C GLU A 451 36.73 38.58 21.31
N SER A 452 37.65 37.87 20.63
CA SER A 452 37.29 36.87 19.63
C SER A 452 36.52 35.70 20.25
N ASP A 453 36.87 35.29 21.48
CA ASP A 453 36.14 34.23 22.19
C ASP A 453 34.77 34.72 22.65
N ALA A 454 34.65 35.94 23.16
CA ALA A 454 33.37 36.53 23.54
C ALA A 454 32.43 36.77 22.34
N GLU A 455 32.97 37.19 21.19
CA GLU A 455 32.22 37.30 19.94
C GLU A 455 31.83 35.93 19.38
N ASN A 456 32.71 34.93 19.44
CA ASN A 456 32.38 33.56 19.05
C ASN A 456 31.30 32.95 19.97
N GLU A 457 31.32 33.23 21.26
CA GLU A 457 30.27 32.83 22.20
C GLU A 457 28.95 33.55 21.89
N ARG A 458 28.98 34.86 21.64
CA ARG A 458 27.79 35.64 21.24
C ARG A 458 27.23 35.15 19.91
N LEU A 459 28.08 34.86 18.93
CA LEU A 459 27.68 34.27 17.64
C LEU A 459 27.15 32.85 17.81
N SER A 460 27.73 32.04 18.69
CA SER A 460 27.22 30.70 19.03
C SER A 460 25.84 30.78 19.69
N VAL A 461 25.65 31.69 20.65
CA VAL A 461 24.34 31.94 21.28
C VAL A 461 23.33 32.47 20.27
N LEU A 462 23.71 33.40 19.40
CA LEU A 462 22.84 33.92 18.34
C LEU A 462 22.51 32.85 17.29
N THR A 463 23.45 31.96 16.96
CA THR A 463 23.23 30.85 16.02
C THR A 463 22.30 29.82 16.63
N ARG A 464 22.46 29.48 17.91
CA ARG A 464 21.53 28.62 18.66
C ARG A 464 20.13 29.25 18.73
N LYS A 465 20.05 30.55 19.03
CA LYS A 465 18.77 31.30 19.02
C LYS A 465 18.13 31.32 17.63
N ASN A 466 18.91 31.57 16.58
CA ASN A 466 18.42 31.58 15.21
C ASN A 466 17.89 30.19 14.82
N ARG A 467 18.62 29.12 15.15
CA ARG A 467 18.15 27.75 14.97
C ARG A 467 16.88 27.46 15.75
N THR A 468 16.80 27.85 17.02
CA THR A 468 15.57 27.66 17.81
C THR A 468 14.39 28.47 17.27
N LEU A 469 14.64 29.67 16.71
CA LEU A 469 13.62 30.49 16.08
C LEU A 469 13.16 29.87 14.75
N GLN A 470 14.07 29.36 13.93
CA GLN A 470 13.76 28.59 12.72
C GLN A 470 12.97 27.31 13.04
N ASP A 471 13.34 26.58 14.09
CA ASP A 471 12.60 25.41 14.58
C ASP A 471 11.21 25.81 15.09
N SER A 472 11.08 26.96 15.76
CA SER A 472 9.77 27.47 16.22
C SER A 472 8.90 27.95 15.06
N LEU A 473 9.50 28.58 14.05
CA LEU A 473 8.82 29.06 12.85
C LEU A 473 8.30 27.88 12.03
N SER A 474 9.15 26.87 11.78
CA SER A 474 8.75 25.65 11.07
C SER A 474 7.66 24.88 11.83
N LYS A 475 7.74 24.77 13.17
CA LYS A 475 6.65 24.19 13.99
C LYS A 475 5.36 25.00 13.89
N SER A 476 5.44 26.33 13.90
CA SER A 476 4.27 27.20 13.77
C SER A 476 3.64 27.10 12.38
N GLU A 477 4.46 27.05 11.33
CA GLU A 477 4.01 26.85 9.95
C GLU A 477 3.36 25.48 9.75
N GLN A 478 3.94 24.41 10.32
CA GLN A 478 3.35 23.08 10.33
C GLN A 478 2.01 23.07 11.07
N ALA A 479 1.93 23.69 12.24
CA ALA A 479 0.67 23.80 12.99
C ALA A 479 -0.38 24.60 12.20
N ALA A 480 0.01 25.70 11.54
CA ALA A 480 -0.89 26.48 10.69
C ALA A 480 -1.35 25.69 9.45
N ALA A 481 -0.49 24.87 8.87
CA ALA A 481 -0.85 24.00 7.75
C ALA A 481 -1.82 22.89 8.18
N LEU A 482 -1.60 22.27 9.34
CA LEU A 482 -2.52 21.29 9.92
C LEU A 482 -3.88 21.91 10.22
N LEU A 483 -3.91 23.06 10.90
CA LEU A 483 -5.15 23.78 11.20
C LEU A 483 -5.91 24.16 9.93
N ARG A 484 -5.22 24.58 8.86
CA ARG A 484 -5.87 24.85 7.56
C ARG A 484 -6.50 23.59 6.96
N LYS A 485 -5.80 22.46 7.00
CA LYS A 485 -6.32 21.16 6.53
C LYS A 485 -7.52 20.69 7.36
N GLU A 486 -7.46 20.83 8.68
CA GLU A 486 -8.58 20.50 9.57
C GLU A 486 -9.80 21.40 9.30
N LEU A 487 -9.58 22.69 9.05
CA LEU A 487 -10.64 23.63 8.67
C LEU A 487 -11.26 23.25 7.32
N GLU A 488 -10.46 22.84 6.35
CA GLU A 488 -10.94 22.36 5.05
C GLU A 488 -11.70 21.03 5.15
N ALA A 489 -11.20 20.09 5.93
CA ALA A 489 -11.84 18.81 6.21
C ALA A 489 -13.18 18.98 6.96
N THR A 490 -13.22 19.85 7.97
CA THR A 490 -14.46 20.16 8.68
C THR A 490 -15.46 20.88 7.78
N LYS A 491 -15.01 21.78 6.89
CA LYS A 491 -15.87 22.39 5.87
C LYS A 491 -16.41 21.36 4.88
N SER A 492 -15.61 20.40 4.42
CA SER A 492 -16.05 19.36 3.49
C SER A 492 -17.04 18.39 4.15
N GLN A 493 -16.78 17.99 5.40
CA GLN A 493 -17.72 17.22 6.23
C GLN A 493 -19.03 17.97 6.46
N LEU A 494 -18.96 19.27 6.74
CA LEU A 494 -20.17 20.08 6.95
C LEU A 494 -20.96 20.24 5.63
N LYS A 495 -20.28 20.38 4.48
CA LYS A 495 -20.92 20.34 3.16
C LYS A 495 -21.56 18.98 2.88
N SER A 496 -20.91 17.86 3.20
CA SER A 496 -21.44 16.51 3.00
C SER A 496 -22.63 16.22 3.92
N LEU A 497 -22.59 16.64 5.18
CA LEU A 497 -23.71 16.57 6.12
C LEU A 497 -24.88 17.45 5.68
N LYS A 498 -24.62 18.67 5.18
CA LYS A 498 -25.67 19.52 4.58
C LYS A 498 -26.29 18.87 3.35
N ALA A 499 -25.49 18.23 2.49
CA ALA A 499 -25.98 17.49 1.32
C ALA A 499 -26.84 16.29 1.74
N LYS A 500 -26.42 15.52 2.76
CA LYS A 500 -27.20 14.44 3.38
C LYS A 500 -28.48 14.95 4.06
N SER A 501 -28.47 16.17 4.62
CA SER A 501 -29.68 16.79 5.20
C SER A 501 -30.73 17.17 4.15
N ARG A 502 -30.33 17.28 2.87
CA ARG A 502 -31.25 17.54 1.75
C ARG A 502 -32.13 16.33 1.42
N THR A 503 -31.73 15.14 1.87
CA THR A 503 -32.55 13.92 1.84
C THR A 503 -33.17 13.69 3.23
N ARG A 504 -34.48 13.91 3.36
CA ARG A 504 -35.21 13.62 4.58
C ARG A 504 -35.46 12.12 4.67
N ILE A 505 -34.72 11.44 5.55
CA ILE A 505 -34.98 10.03 5.87
C ILE A 505 -36.23 10.00 6.75
N LEU A 506 -37.30 9.41 6.22
CA LEU A 506 -38.54 9.18 6.95
C LEU A 506 -38.53 7.75 7.46
N GLU A 507 -38.76 7.58 8.76
CA GLU A 507 -39.00 6.28 9.36
C GLU A 507 -40.42 6.23 9.93
N LEU A 508 -40.99 5.03 9.95
CA LEU A 508 -42.23 4.80 10.65
C LEU A 508 -41.95 4.86 12.16
N ARG A 509 -42.71 5.70 12.89
CA ARG A 509 -42.53 5.88 14.34
C ARG A 509 -42.70 4.58 15.13
N ASP A 510 -43.56 3.68 14.65
CA ASP A 510 -43.74 2.33 15.19
C ASP A 510 -43.21 1.30 14.19
N ASN A 511 -41.89 1.27 14.02
CA ASN A 511 -41.23 0.25 13.23
C ASN A 511 -40.89 -0.99 14.09
N PRO A 512 -40.71 -2.19 13.48
CA PRO A 512 -40.41 -3.42 14.23
C PRO A 512 -39.15 -3.32 15.11
N THR A 513 -38.18 -2.51 14.69
CA THR A 513 -36.96 -2.25 15.47
C THR A 513 -37.26 -1.44 16.73
N ALA A 514 -38.11 -0.41 16.64
CA ALA A 514 -38.58 0.41 17.74
C ALA A 514 -39.49 -0.39 18.69
N GLU A 515 -40.29 -1.33 18.18
CA GLU A 515 -41.03 -2.28 19.02
C GLU A 515 -40.10 -3.23 19.76
N ALA A 516 -39.09 -3.80 19.09
CA ALA A 516 -38.09 -4.64 19.73
C ALA A 516 -37.26 -3.86 20.77
N GLU A 517 -36.94 -2.61 20.50
CA GLU A 517 -36.24 -1.71 21.42
C GLU A 517 -37.12 -1.35 22.62
N LYS A 518 -38.40 -1.02 22.42
CA LYS A 518 -39.39 -0.82 23.50
C LYS A 518 -39.52 -2.07 24.37
N LEU A 519 -39.58 -3.26 23.78
CA LEU A 519 -39.62 -4.52 24.53
C LEU A 519 -38.35 -4.71 25.35
N LYS A 520 -37.17 -4.57 24.74
CA LYS A 520 -35.88 -4.65 25.45
C LYS A 520 -35.78 -3.64 26.59
N PHE A 521 -36.18 -2.39 26.35
CA PHE A 521 -36.19 -1.37 27.40
C PHE A 521 -37.19 -1.71 28.50
N SER A 522 -38.37 -2.21 28.17
CA SER A 522 -39.35 -2.64 29.16
C SER A 522 -38.82 -3.80 30.02
N THR A 523 -38.20 -4.81 29.41
CA THR A 523 -37.57 -5.94 30.11
C THR A 523 -36.40 -5.48 31.00
N ILE A 524 -35.54 -4.59 30.50
CA ILE A 524 -34.44 -4.06 31.32
C ILE A 524 -34.98 -3.21 32.48
N ALA A 525 -36.04 -2.42 32.25
CA ALA A 525 -36.66 -1.61 33.28
C ALA A 525 -37.32 -2.48 34.36
N THR A 526 -38.03 -3.55 33.98
CA THR A 526 -38.65 -4.50 34.92
C THR A 526 -37.59 -5.26 35.70
N LEU A 527 -36.53 -5.79 35.05
CA LEU A 527 -35.43 -6.46 35.73
C LEU A 527 -34.64 -5.53 36.67
N ARG A 528 -34.46 -4.26 36.29
CA ARG A 528 -33.83 -3.25 37.18
C ARG A 528 -34.75 -2.86 38.33
N ALA A 529 -36.07 -2.87 38.14
CA ALA A 529 -37.03 -2.66 39.22
C ALA A 529 -37.02 -3.87 40.17
N GLU A 530 -37.07 -5.08 39.63
CA GLU A 530 -36.98 -6.32 40.39
C GLU A 530 -35.68 -6.41 41.21
N ASN A 531 -34.51 -6.11 40.62
CA ASN A 531 -33.26 -6.07 41.37
C ASN A 531 -33.29 -5.01 42.49
N ARG A 532 -33.92 -3.86 42.27
CA ARG A 532 -34.07 -2.83 43.30
C ARG A 532 -35.00 -3.30 44.42
N ASP A 533 -36.12 -3.94 44.08
CA ASP A 533 -37.09 -4.46 45.04
C ASP A 533 -36.50 -5.62 45.86
N LEU A 534 -35.78 -6.55 45.21
CA LEU A 534 -35.08 -7.66 45.86
C LEU A 534 -33.95 -7.14 46.77
N LEU A 535 -33.18 -6.14 46.34
CA LEU A 535 -32.16 -5.51 47.18
C LEU A 535 -32.79 -4.80 48.39
N ALA A 536 -33.90 -4.09 48.21
CA ALA A 536 -34.62 -3.45 49.31
C ALA A 536 -35.14 -4.50 50.30
N GLN A 537 -35.63 -5.64 49.82
CA GLN A 537 -36.07 -6.75 50.68
C GLN A 537 -34.92 -7.40 51.45
N LEU A 538 -33.76 -7.62 50.81
CA LEU A 538 -32.56 -8.14 51.44
C LEU A 538 -31.99 -7.18 52.50
N GLN A 539 -32.10 -5.86 52.28
CA GLN A 539 -31.63 -4.85 53.23
C GLN A 539 -32.57 -4.68 54.44
N THR A 540 -33.85 -4.99 54.32
CA THR A 540 -34.86 -4.71 55.36
C THR A 540 -35.13 -5.89 56.32
N ASN A 541 -34.40 -7.01 56.22
CA ASN A 541 -34.48 -8.17 57.13
C ASN A 541 -35.93 -8.57 57.52
N HIS A 542 -36.77 -8.90 56.54
CA HIS A 542 -38.08 -9.49 56.80
C HIS A 542 -38.00 -11.02 56.81
N ALA A 543 -37.54 -11.58 57.93
CA ALA A 543 -37.27 -13.01 58.07
C ALA A 543 -38.52 -13.91 58.15
N ASP A 544 -39.76 -13.41 58.01
CA ASP A 544 -40.94 -14.26 58.31
C ASP A 544 -42.23 -14.01 57.51
N VAL A 545 -42.17 -13.35 56.36
CA VAL A 545 -43.31 -13.32 55.43
C VAL A 545 -42.87 -13.66 54.01
N LYS A 546 -43.25 -14.84 53.50
CA LYS A 546 -43.08 -15.22 52.09
C LYS A 546 -44.04 -14.41 51.21
N VAL A 547 -43.65 -13.19 50.86
CA VAL A 547 -44.35 -12.37 49.87
C VAL A 547 -43.59 -12.45 48.55
N VAL A 548 -44.27 -12.87 47.48
CA VAL A 548 -43.72 -12.87 46.13
C VAL A 548 -43.80 -11.44 45.58
N PRO A 549 -42.68 -10.81 45.17
CA PRO A 549 -42.70 -9.46 44.62
C PRO A 549 -43.59 -9.37 43.37
N VAL A 550 -44.41 -8.32 43.26
CA VAL A 550 -45.32 -8.13 42.10
C VAL A 550 -44.53 -8.10 40.78
N SER A 551 -43.29 -7.59 40.81
CA SER A 551 -42.34 -7.59 39.69
C SER A 551 -41.97 -8.99 39.20
N THR A 552 -41.81 -9.97 40.10
CA THR A 552 -41.58 -11.38 39.72
C THR A 552 -42.81 -12.01 39.06
N LEU A 553 -44.02 -11.62 39.46
CA LEU A 553 -45.26 -12.05 38.81
C LEU A 553 -45.43 -11.44 37.42
N GLU A 554 -45.02 -10.19 37.23
CA GLU A 554 -45.03 -9.52 35.92
C GLU A 554 -43.99 -10.13 34.96
N SER A 555 -42.80 -10.47 35.45
CA SER A 555 -41.78 -11.21 34.70
C SER A 555 -42.31 -12.57 34.24
N MET A 556 -42.89 -13.35 35.15
CA MET A 556 -43.50 -14.66 34.83
C MET A 556 -44.66 -14.55 33.84
N LYS A 557 -45.47 -13.49 33.90
CA LYS A 557 -46.53 -13.24 32.90
C LYS A 557 -45.98 -12.93 31.53
N LEU A 558 -44.87 -12.19 31.43
CA LEU A 558 -44.20 -11.91 30.16
C LEU A 558 -43.61 -13.20 29.56
N GLU A 559 -42.97 -14.03 30.39
CA GLU A 559 -42.45 -15.34 29.97
C GLU A 559 -43.58 -16.28 29.51
N LEU A 560 -44.72 -16.31 30.21
CA LEU A 560 -45.89 -17.09 29.78
C LEU A 560 -46.43 -16.62 28.42
N ASN A 561 -46.56 -15.31 28.21
CA ASN A 561 -46.99 -14.77 26.92
C ASN A 561 -46.00 -15.08 25.78
N GLU A 562 -44.69 -15.10 26.07
CA GLU A 562 -43.67 -15.50 25.11
C GLU A 562 -43.76 -17.00 24.79
N MET A 563 -43.95 -17.84 25.80
CA MET A 563 -44.16 -19.28 25.62
C MET A 563 -45.44 -19.58 24.82
N GLU A 564 -46.54 -18.88 25.08
CA GLU A 564 -47.77 -19.01 24.29
C GLU A 564 -47.55 -18.70 22.81
N LYS A 565 -46.79 -17.65 22.48
CA LYS A 565 -46.42 -17.33 21.10
C LYS A 565 -45.59 -18.44 20.45
N VAL A 566 -44.60 -18.96 21.17
CA VAL A 566 -43.76 -20.07 20.68
C VAL A 566 -44.59 -21.34 20.44
N VAL A 567 -45.56 -21.64 21.32
CA VAL A 567 -46.49 -22.76 21.14
C VAL A 567 -47.36 -22.54 19.90
N ALA A 568 -47.94 -21.35 19.73
CA ALA A 568 -48.76 -21.02 18.56
C ALA A 568 -47.98 -21.18 17.24
N ASP A 569 -46.71 -20.77 17.21
CA ASP A 569 -45.85 -20.92 16.04
C ASP A 569 -45.52 -22.40 15.74
N LYS A 570 -45.26 -23.20 16.79
CA LYS A 570 -45.04 -24.66 16.66
C LYS A 570 -46.31 -25.36 16.17
N GLU A 571 -47.48 -25.01 16.67
CA GLU A 571 -48.76 -25.54 16.21
C GLU A 571 -49.05 -25.18 14.76
N LYS A 572 -48.78 -23.93 14.36
CA LYS A 572 -48.89 -23.47 12.97
C LYS A 572 -47.97 -24.26 12.04
N ARG A 573 -46.73 -24.52 12.46
CA ARG A 573 -45.79 -25.37 11.72
C ARG A 573 -46.29 -26.81 11.61
N MET A 574 -46.81 -27.37 12.70
CA MET A 574 -47.37 -28.73 12.72
C MET A 574 -48.59 -28.85 11.80
N ARG A 575 -49.47 -27.85 11.78
CA ARG A 575 -50.63 -27.80 10.89
C ARG A 575 -50.23 -27.78 9.42
N ARG A 576 -49.28 -26.90 9.06
CA ARG A 576 -48.70 -26.87 7.71
C ARG A 576 -48.06 -28.18 7.30
N LEU A 577 -47.33 -28.83 8.21
CA LEU A 577 -46.69 -30.13 7.94
C LEU A 577 -47.75 -31.21 7.68
N LYS A 578 -48.83 -31.24 8.46
CA LYS A 578 -49.97 -32.15 8.23
C LYS A 578 -50.64 -31.89 6.88
N GLU A 579 -50.88 -30.62 6.53
CA GLU A 579 -51.44 -30.23 5.24
C GLU A 579 -50.56 -30.69 4.07
N ILE A 580 -49.24 -30.45 4.13
CA ILE A 580 -48.28 -30.89 3.10
C ILE A 580 -48.25 -32.42 3.00
N TRP A 581 -48.25 -33.13 4.13
CA TRP A 581 -48.26 -34.59 4.14
C TRP A 581 -49.54 -35.16 3.55
N THR A 582 -50.70 -34.58 3.88
CA THR A 582 -51.99 -34.97 3.29
C THR A 582 -52.01 -34.71 1.79
N ALA A 583 -51.50 -33.56 1.33
CA ALA A 583 -51.39 -33.23 -0.08
C ALA A 583 -50.47 -34.20 -0.84
N LYS A 584 -49.27 -34.47 -0.33
CA LYS A 584 -48.35 -35.45 -0.94
C LYS A 584 -48.91 -36.87 -0.92
N SER A 585 -49.62 -37.25 0.14
CA SER A 585 -50.28 -38.55 0.21
C SER A 585 -51.43 -38.67 -0.79
N SER A 586 -52.17 -37.57 -1.08
CA SER A 586 -53.15 -37.58 -2.18
C SER A 586 -52.49 -37.64 -3.55
N GLU A 587 -51.41 -36.89 -3.78
CA GLU A 587 -50.63 -36.95 -5.04
C GLU A 587 -50.10 -38.38 -5.28
N PHE A 588 -49.56 -39.03 -4.25
CA PHE A 588 -49.10 -40.42 -4.34
C PHE A 588 -50.25 -41.38 -4.68
N ARG A 589 -51.40 -41.24 -4.00
CA ARG A 589 -52.58 -42.08 -4.29
C ARG A 589 -53.11 -41.88 -5.70
N GLU A 590 -53.12 -40.64 -6.20
CA GLU A 590 -53.53 -40.31 -7.56
C GLU A 590 -52.55 -40.87 -8.60
N ALA A 591 -51.24 -40.75 -8.36
CA ALA A 591 -50.22 -41.33 -9.22
C ALA A 591 -50.35 -42.86 -9.30
N VAL A 592 -50.53 -43.55 -8.17
CA VAL A 592 -50.73 -45.01 -8.14
C VAL A 592 -52.03 -45.40 -8.85
N ALA A 593 -53.11 -44.66 -8.64
CA ALA A 593 -54.38 -44.89 -9.34
C ALA A 593 -54.21 -44.72 -10.86
N SER A 594 -53.52 -43.68 -11.31
CA SER A 594 -53.29 -43.42 -12.74
C SER A 594 -52.32 -44.40 -13.41
N LEU A 595 -51.27 -44.87 -12.70
CA LEU A 595 -50.24 -45.75 -13.25
C LEU A 595 -50.64 -47.23 -13.21
N LEU A 596 -51.16 -47.69 -12.07
CA LEU A 596 -51.46 -49.11 -11.82
C LEU A 596 -52.95 -49.44 -11.93
N GLY A 597 -53.83 -48.43 -12.02
CA GLY A 597 -55.27 -48.63 -12.07
C GLY A 597 -55.90 -48.99 -10.73
N TYR A 598 -55.20 -48.73 -9.61
CA TYR A 598 -55.64 -49.10 -8.26
C TYR A 598 -55.75 -47.89 -7.34
N LYS A 599 -56.93 -47.70 -6.74
CA LYS A 599 -57.14 -46.72 -5.68
C LYS A 599 -56.79 -47.34 -4.32
N LEU A 600 -55.82 -46.74 -3.64
CA LEU A 600 -55.38 -47.15 -2.30
C LEU A 600 -56.04 -46.27 -1.23
N ASP A 601 -56.75 -46.87 -0.28
CA ASP A 601 -57.31 -46.20 0.89
C ASP A 601 -56.69 -46.78 2.17
N PHE A 602 -55.92 -45.95 2.88
CA PHE A 602 -55.26 -46.32 4.14
C PHE A 602 -56.28 -46.30 5.28
N LEU A 603 -56.50 -47.44 5.92
CA LEU A 603 -57.41 -47.58 7.06
C LEU A 603 -56.69 -47.25 8.38
N PRO A 604 -57.41 -46.78 9.42
CA PRO A 604 -56.83 -46.45 10.73
C PRO A 604 -56.13 -47.62 11.44
N ASN A 605 -56.44 -48.86 11.07
CA ASN A 605 -55.84 -50.07 11.60
C ASN A 605 -54.53 -50.49 10.89
N GLY A 606 -53.96 -49.61 10.06
CA GLY A 606 -52.72 -49.87 9.31
C GLY A 606 -52.90 -50.73 8.05
N ARG A 607 -54.12 -51.20 7.77
CA ARG A 607 -54.42 -51.97 6.56
C ARG A 607 -54.67 -51.07 5.36
N VAL A 608 -54.34 -51.56 4.17
CA VAL A 608 -54.54 -50.85 2.91
C VAL A 608 -55.69 -51.48 2.16
N ARG A 609 -56.76 -50.71 1.92
CA ARG A 609 -57.85 -51.10 1.04
C ARG A 609 -57.49 -50.74 -0.39
N VAL A 610 -57.55 -51.71 -1.28
CA VAL A 610 -57.19 -51.59 -2.69
C VAL A 610 -58.45 -51.83 -3.51
N THR A 611 -58.84 -50.82 -4.28
CA THR A 611 -60.01 -50.88 -5.15
C THR A 611 -59.56 -50.69 -6.59
N SER A 612 -59.91 -51.62 -7.48
CA SER A 612 -59.58 -51.47 -8.91
C SER A 612 -60.44 -50.36 -9.54
N MET A 613 -59.84 -49.49 -10.34
CA MET A 613 -60.55 -48.45 -11.09
C MET A 613 -61.39 -49.04 -12.24
N PHE A 614 -61.01 -50.21 -12.74
CA PHE A 614 -61.66 -50.87 -13.88
C PHE A 614 -62.79 -51.82 -13.46
N HIS A 615 -63.01 -52.01 -12.16
CA HIS A 615 -64.12 -52.81 -11.69
C HIS A 615 -65.42 -52.00 -11.74
N LEU A 616 -66.26 -52.24 -12.74
CA LEU A 616 -67.60 -51.64 -12.81
C LEU A 616 -68.40 -52.05 -11.57
N SER A 617 -68.73 -51.08 -10.72
CA SER A 617 -69.75 -51.31 -9.69
C SER A 617 -71.10 -51.68 -10.37
N PRO A 618 -71.93 -52.53 -9.75
CA PRO A 618 -73.19 -53.02 -10.31
C PRO A 618 -74.17 -51.93 -10.80
N ALA A 619 -74.00 -50.68 -10.36
CA ALA A 619 -74.76 -49.51 -10.82
C ALA A 619 -74.74 -49.29 -12.35
N TYR A 620 -73.77 -49.86 -13.07
CA TYR A 620 -73.72 -49.78 -14.54
C TYR A 620 -74.19 -51.03 -15.27
N ARG A 621 -74.47 -52.14 -14.57
CA ARG A 621 -74.85 -53.41 -15.21
C ARG A 621 -76.37 -53.59 -15.37
N HIS A 622 -77.18 -52.81 -14.66
CA HIS A 622 -78.61 -52.68 -14.90
C HIS A 622 -79.04 -51.24 -14.61
N GLY A 623 -79.67 -50.59 -15.60
CA GLY A 623 -80.37 -49.33 -15.38
C GLY A 623 -81.59 -49.59 -14.50
N ASP A 624 -81.43 -49.44 -13.19
CA ASP A 624 -82.55 -49.30 -12.27
C ASP A 624 -82.87 -47.81 -12.13
N ALA A 625 -84.02 -47.40 -12.67
CA ALA A 625 -84.51 -46.04 -12.67
C ALA A 625 -85.06 -45.58 -11.30
N SER A 626 -84.88 -46.36 -10.22
CA SER A 626 -85.46 -46.09 -8.91
C SER A 626 -84.46 -45.78 -7.78
N ALA A 627 -83.15 -45.68 -8.06
CA ALA A 627 -82.17 -45.35 -7.03
C ALA A 627 -82.19 -43.85 -6.67
N SER A 628 -82.41 -43.55 -5.39
CA SER A 628 -82.55 -42.20 -4.83
C SER A 628 -81.32 -41.31 -5.06
N SER A 629 -81.59 -40.08 -5.49
CA SER A 629 -80.67 -38.98 -5.86
C SER A 629 -79.87 -38.36 -4.69
N ASP A 630 -79.38 -39.14 -3.74
CA ASP A 630 -78.49 -38.63 -2.67
C ASP A 630 -77.14 -39.35 -2.70
N SER A 631 -76.34 -39.04 -3.73
CA SER A 631 -74.89 -39.26 -3.74
C SER A 631 -74.27 -38.29 -4.74
N ARG A 632 -73.54 -37.30 -4.21
CA ARG A 632 -72.92 -36.19 -4.93
C ARG A 632 -72.24 -36.59 -6.25
N GLY A 633 -72.79 -36.08 -7.35
CA GLY A 633 -72.05 -35.76 -8.58
C GLY A 633 -71.98 -36.89 -9.62
N PRO A 634 -72.19 -36.57 -10.92
CA PRO A 634 -71.99 -37.51 -12.01
C PRO A 634 -70.50 -37.83 -12.10
N GLY A 635 -70.11 -39.00 -11.58
CA GLY A 635 -68.71 -39.43 -11.44
C GLY A 635 -68.40 -40.15 -10.12
N SER A 636 -69.31 -40.17 -9.15
CA SER A 636 -69.10 -40.87 -7.88
C SER A 636 -69.40 -42.38 -8.03
N MET A 637 -68.34 -43.17 -8.21
CA MET A 637 -68.36 -44.62 -7.96
C MET A 637 -68.99 -44.85 -6.57
N GLY A 638 -70.05 -45.65 -6.49
CA GLY A 638 -70.74 -45.99 -5.24
C GLY A 638 -69.79 -46.54 -4.18
N ASN A 639 -70.20 -46.52 -2.91
CA ASN A 639 -69.39 -46.95 -1.76
C ASN A 639 -68.65 -48.26 -2.07
N GLY A 640 -67.35 -48.16 -2.37
CA GLY A 640 -66.46 -49.27 -2.74
C GLY A 640 -66.14 -50.21 -1.58
N GLU A 641 -67.09 -50.44 -0.67
CA GLU A 641 -66.94 -51.29 0.50
C GLU A 641 -67.09 -52.77 0.19
N GLU A 642 -67.79 -53.14 -0.89
CA GLU A 642 -68.05 -54.54 -1.25
C GLU A 642 -67.07 -55.10 -2.29
N ASN A 643 -66.43 -54.24 -3.09
CA ASN A 643 -65.58 -54.63 -4.24
C ASN A 643 -64.11 -54.20 -4.05
N SER A 644 -63.54 -54.48 -2.88
CA SER A 644 -62.19 -54.07 -2.50
C SER A 644 -61.38 -55.22 -1.89
N ILE A 645 -60.07 -55.09 -1.96
CA ILE A 645 -59.12 -56.05 -1.38
C ILE A 645 -58.38 -55.35 -0.24
N ILE A 646 -58.45 -55.90 0.96
CA ILE A 646 -57.79 -55.36 2.14
C ILE A 646 -56.48 -56.12 2.35
N PHE A 647 -55.36 -55.41 2.22
CA PHE A 647 -54.03 -55.92 2.52
C PHE A 647 -53.61 -55.52 3.93
N ASP A 648 -53.12 -56.50 4.68
CA ASP A 648 -52.47 -56.32 5.98
C ASP A 648 -50.95 -56.40 5.76
N GLY A 649 -50.28 -55.25 5.78
CA GLY A 649 -48.84 -55.14 5.49
C GLY A 649 -47.94 -55.70 6.61
N GLU A 650 -48.43 -55.78 7.85
CA GLU A 650 -47.66 -56.30 8.98
C GLU A 650 -47.67 -57.83 9.01
N ASN A 651 -48.82 -58.43 8.68
CA ASN A 651 -48.99 -59.89 8.66
C ASN A 651 -48.81 -60.51 7.26
N GLY A 652 -48.66 -59.69 6.21
CA GLY A 652 -48.60 -60.13 4.82
C GLY A 652 -49.86 -60.86 4.34
N THR A 653 -51.02 -60.60 4.97
CA THR A 653 -52.27 -61.31 4.66
C THR A 653 -53.20 -60.46 3.79
N MET A 654 -53.94 -61.12 2.90
CA MET A 654 -54.91 -60.49 2.01
C MET A 654 -56.32 -60.98 2.34
N LYS A 655 -57.28 -60.06 2.49
CA LYS A 655 -58.70 -60.38 2.71
C LYS A 655 -59.56 -59.64 1.68
N ILE A 656 -60.51 -60.35 1.08
CA ILE A 656 -61.46 -59.77 0.13
C ILE A 656 -62.63 -59.18 0.93
N SER A 657 -63.00 -57.93 0.65
CA SER A 657 -64.21 -57.33 1.25
C SER A 657 -65.47 -58.01 0.69
N GLY A 658 -66.51 -58.19 1.51
CA GLY A 658 -67.74 -58.87 1.12
C GLY A 658 -67.79 -60.40 1.39
N GLY A 659 -66.69 -60.99 1.86
CA GLY A 659 -66.63 -62.41 2.23
C GLY A 659 -66.44 -63.38 1.06
N PRO A 660 -66.24 -64.69 1.32
CA PRO A 660 -65.89 -65.68 0.30
C PRO A 660 -66.99 -65.96 -0.73
N ASN A 661 -68.23 -65.57 -0.41
CA ASN A 661 -69.40 -65.72 -1.29
C ASN A 661 -69.80 -64.40 -1.98
N SER A 662 -68.99 -63.33 -1.87
CA SER A 662 -69.22 -62.11 -2.63
C SER A 662 -69.07 -62.38 -4.13
N LEU A 663 -69.89 -61.72 -4.96
CA LEU A 663 -69.80 -61.79 -6.42
C LEU A 663 -68.38 -61.43 -6.90
N PHE A 664 -67.77 -60.42 -6.27
CA PHE A 664 -66.39 -60.01 -6.53
C PHE A 664 -65.39 -61.12 -6.21
N ALA A 665 -65.54 -61.79 -5.05
CA ALA A 665 -64.65 -62.87 -4.63
C ALA A 665 -64.78 -64.11 -5.54
N MET A 666 -65.98 -64.41 -6.04
CA MET A 666 -66.21 -65.50 -6.99
C MET A 666 -65.59 -65.21 -8.37
N GLU A 667 -65.69 -63.97 -8.83
CA GLU A 667 -65.14 -63.55 -10.14
C GLU A 667 -63.61 -63.69 -10.18
N ILE A 668 -62.92 -63.24 -9.13
CA ILE A 668 -61.44 -63.29 -9.05
C ILE A 668 -60.90 -64.60 -8.47
N LYS A 669 -61.77 -65.55 -8.07
CA LYS A 669 -61.37 -66.79 -7.39
C LYS A 669 -60.33 -67.61 -8.17
N HIS A 670 -60.50 -67.68 -9.49
CA HIS A 670 -59.59 -68.41 -10.37
C HIS A 670 -58.20 -67.74 -10.44
N LEU A 671 -58.14 -66.41 -10.45
CA LEU A 671 -56.89 -65.64 -10.39
C LEU A 671 -56.20 -65.76 -9.03
N ILE A 672 -56.95 -65.79 -7.93
CA ILE A 672 -56.41 -65.99 -6.58
C ILE A 672 -55.76 -67.37 -6.47
N LYS A 673 -56.44 -68.43 -6.92
CA LYS A 673 -55.90 -69.79 -6.89
C LYS A 673 -54.57 -69.87 -7.65
N PHE A 674 -54.54 -69.34 -8.87
CA PHE A 674 -53.35 -69.42 -9.71
C PHE A 674 -52.19 -68.52 -9.24
N TRP A 675 -52.45 -67.25 -8.92
CA TRP A 675 -51.37 -66.29 -8.63
C TRP A 675 -51.02 -66.20 -7.14
N VAL A 676 -51.99 -66.38 -6.24
CA VAL A 676 -51.78 -66.21 -4.79
C VAL A 676 -51.55 -67.55 -4.10
N GLU A 677 -52.34 -68.60 -4.38
CA GLU A 677 -52.18 -69.91 -3.74
C GLU A 677 -51.02 -70.72 -4.34
N GLU A 678 -50.91 -70.80 -5.67
CA GLU A 678 -49.87 -71.59 -6.34
C GLU A 678 -48.53 -70.84 -6.47
N ARG A 679 -48.56 -69.58 -6.92
CA ARG A 679 -47.35 -68.78 -7.22
C ARG A 679 -46.90 -67.84 -6.10
N LYS A 680 -47.78 -67.49 -5.17
CA LYS A 680 -47.54 -66.53 -4.06
C LYS A 680 -47.09 -65.13 -4.51
N ASP A 681 -47.49 -64.68 -5.70
CA ASP A 681 -47.12 -63.38 -6.27
C ASP A 681 -48.31 -62.43 -6.38
N ILE A 682 -48.45 -61.54 -5.39
CA ILE A 682 -49.50 -60.51 -5.32
C ILE A 682 -49.40 -59.47 -6.46
N PRO A 683 -48.21 -58.97 -6.85
CA PRO A 683 -48.12 -58.01 -7.96
C PRO A 683 -48.62 -58.60 -9.29
N CYS A 684 -48.28 -59.86 -9.59
CA CYS A 684 -48.76 -60.56 -10.78
C CYS A 684 -50.26 -60.81 -10.73
N PHE A 685 -50.81 -61.13 -9.56
CA PHE A 685 -52.24 -61.23 -9.32
C PHE A 685 -52.96 -59.91 -9.63
N LEU A 686 -52.49 -58.78 -9.08
CA LEU A 686 -53.08 -57.47 -9.33
C LEU A 686 -52.96 -57.07 -10.81
N ALA A 687 -51.83 -57.35 -11.48
CA ALA A 687 -51.69 -57.09 -12.91
C ALA A 687 -52.68 -57.90 -13.76
N ALA A 688 -52.82 -59.20 -13.47
CA ALA A 688 -53.77 -60.08 -14.17
C ALA A 688 -55.23 -59.66 -13.92
N MET A 689 -55.56 -59.26 -12.69
CA MET A 689 -56.88 -58.77 -12.32
C MET A 689 -57.19 -57.42 -13.01
N THR A 690 -56.20 -56.53 -13.16
CA THR A 690 -56.34 -55.30 -13.93
C THR A 690 -56.66 -55.59 -15.38
N LEU A 691 -55.97 -56.54 -16.01
CA LEU A 691 -56.22 -56.94 -17.40
C LEU A 691 -57.62 -57.55 -17.56
N ASP A 692 -58.01 -58.49 -16.70
CA ASP A 692 -59.33 -59.14 -16.74
C ASP A 692 -60.47 -58.13 -16.54
N PHE A 693 -60.33 -57.20 -15.58
CA PHE A 693 -61.32 -56.13 -15.40
C PHE A 693 -61.31 -55.13 -16.55
N TYR A 694 -60.14 -54.74 -17.08
CA TYR A 694 -60.06 -53.84 -18.23
C TYR A 694 -60.74 -54.42 -19.48
N ASP A 695 -60.51 -55.70 -19.77
CA ASP A 695 -61.14 -56.43 -20.88
C ASP A 695 -62.67 -56.46 -20.74
N LYS A 696 -63.16 -56.61 -19.50
CA LYS A 696 -64.58 -56.51 -19.13
C LYS A 696 -65.13 -55.09 -19.14
N THR A 697 -64.29 -54.06 -18.98
CA THR A 697 -64.71 -52.65 -18.90
C THR A 697 -65.04 -52.12 -20.29
N THR A 698 -64.11 -52.18 -21.25
CA THR A 698 -64.35 -51.77 -22.66
C THR A 698 -63.09 -51.94 -23.53
N ARG A 699 -62.88 -53.12 -24.13
CA ARG A 699 -62.19 -53.27 -25.44
C ARG A 699 -62.53 -54.54 -26.22
N ALA A 700 -63.14 -55.56 -25.60
CA ALA A 700 -63.62 -56.76 -26.31
C ALA A 700 -64.99 -56.59 -27.01
N ALA A 701 -65.72 -55.50 -26.77
CA ALA A 701 -66.97 -55.18 -27.49
C ALA A 701 -66.77 -54.28 -28.73
N ARG A 702 -65.51 -53.98 -29.10
CA ARG A 702 -65.14 -53.20 -30.31
C ARG A 702 -64.05 -53.88 -31.16
N MET A 703 -63.96 -55.21 -31.11
CA MET A 703 -63.44 -56.00 -32.22
C MET A 703 -64.50 -56.98 -32.69
#